data_AF-A0A816VUK1-F1
#
_entry.id   AF-A0A816VUK1-F1
#
_cell.length_a   1.000
_cell.length_b   1.000
_cell.length_c   1.000
_cell.angle_alpha   90.00
_cell.angle_beta   90.00
_cell.angle_gamma   90.00
#
_symmetry.space_group_name_H-M   'P 1'
#
loop_
_entity.id
_entity.type
_entity.pdbx_description
1 polymer ?
#
loop_
_entity_poly.entity_id
_entity_poly.type
_entity_poly.pdbx_seq_one_letter_code
_entity_poly.pdbx_strand_id
1 'polypeptide(L)'
;MYTKKFLLIVCLVLSFSFGFVSAQICGESLFFRPTSTYAINRLLVLSTLASNVSSREGYYNASVGEGPGRIYALGLCLPGTDPTVCSDCIQLASVSLLQNCPNQTNSWFWRSEDDTNTICFVRYSNRSFFNQIDLRPREEFIYDLDFIGDVAKYKRTWGGFMERMISAASSSSPGSLAGRHYAANTTSLSGSRTIYALMQCIPGISSADCNACLQENVRYYQSCCGGKQGGSVRRPVCFFRFDLYWFRNAFHNIASSPPPQSSQDGQELQPTTPPPPPPDGKTISTGVRMALIVSTGIFIALLALGLFVFKRRQSYNTLNLETIGLIDISTKAKEVYTLPYKVINKRIDIHIHIISLSQKMWLNSLFSILCLALAVSFDYVSAVVCGDSMFFTPNGTYDTNRRLVLATLASNVISQDGYYNVSVGEGPGMIYALGMCIPGTEPQTCSDCIQASSKYLLQDCQNQTDSYDWSPPFCYVRYSNSSFYNEITLKPQYAEYYTGDIPGNVTEFNRLWEDLMRRMITATSSSTPGSPARRHYTVDMIPFTGFVNIYALMQCIPWISSEDCQKCLLENVRRQQNCCSKYKGGSVRRPVCYSLTDTSPFFGAFDNITLSPPPQGPLPQAPRTSPPLGDLTKKDGKTISTRTIVAIVVPVAIIVLLLALGFTFYRRRKSYKPMKLQTNDIFAADDDMTNTHQLQYDLNTIEAATDNFSDENKLGEGGFGVVYKGTFSNGTEIAVKRLTRTSRQGFQEFKNEVVVVAKLQHNNLVRLLGFCMEREEKILVYEFLCNKSLDMFLFDTTSRPQLDWPKRYNIIEGIARGILYLHRDSRPKVIHRDLKASNILLDAGMNPKIADFGLAKIFAVEQTRDETSRIAGTYGYMAPEYMNLGQFSMESDVYSFGVLVLEIISGHTSSRFYRIGDTDCNLVTYAWKIWRTGSYAAEEFVDPTLGDNYQIEQVTRCIHIALLCVQADHADRPKICKINSMLTSSKISLPAPHEPGFLVPSRRA
;
A
#
# COMPACT_ATOMS: atom_id res chain seq x y z
N MET A 1 -34.16 22.96 -36.25
CA MET A 1 -33.49 21.66 -35.94
C MET A 1 -31.96 21.74 -35.89
N TYR A 2 -31.28 22.49 -36.78
CA TYR A 2 -29.81 22.50 -36.89
C TYR A 2 -29.02 22.77 -35.60
N THR A 3 -29.44 23.74 -34.77
CA THR A 3 -28.74 24.11 -33.52
C THR A 3 -28.52 22.95 -32.53
N LYS A 4 -29.45 21.98 -32.47
CA LYS A 4 -29.29 20.80 -31.58
C LYS A 4 -28.17 19.85 -32.02
N LYS A 5 -27.83 19.78 -33.32
CA LYS A 5 -26.73 18.93 -33.81
C LYS A 5 -25.36 19.56 -33.52
N PHE A 6 -25.23 20.87 -33.74
CA PHE A 6 -23.97 21.58 -33.51
C PHE A 6 -23.53 21.50 -32.03
N LEU A 7 -24.45 21.75 -31.10
CA LEU A 7 -24.14 21.69 -29.66
C LEU A 7 -23.75 20.28 -29.19
N LEU A 8 -24.34 19.23 -29.78
CA LEU A 8 -24.01 17.84 -29.45
C LEU A 8 -22.59 17.46 -29.92
N ILE A 9 -22.17 17.97 -31.08
CA ILE A 9 -20.82 17.75 -31.63
C ILE A 9 -19.76 18.46 -30.78
N VAL A 10 -20.01 19.70 -30.36
CA VAL A 10 -19.12 20.44 -29.44
C VAL A 10 -18.94 19.68 -28.11
N CYS A 11 -20.03 19.18 -27.52
CA CYS A 11 -19.94 18.37 -26.30
C CYS A 11 -19.21 17.03 -26.51
N LEU A 12 -19.35 16.39 -27.67
CA LEU A 12 -18.62 15.15 -28.01
C LEU A 12 -17.12 15.38 -28.13
N VAL A 13 -16.68 16.45 -28.82
CA VAL A 13 -15.26 16.82 -28.96
C VAL A 13 -14.62 17.12 -27.59
N LEU A 14 -15.33 17.83 -26.71
CA LEU A 14 -14.84 18.14 -25.36
C LEU A 14 -14.79 16.91 -24.44
N SER A 15 -15.68 15.92 -24.63
CA SER A 15 -15.70 14.71 -23.79
C SER A 15 -14.62 13.68 -24.09
N PHE A 16 -13.98 13.74 -25.26
CA PHE A 16 -12.94 12.79 -25.69
C PHE A 16 -11.52 13.09 -25.16
N SER A 17 -11.33 14.19 -24.42
CA SER A 17 -9.98 14.66 -24.02
C SER A 17 -9.47 14.16 -22.67
N PHE A 18 -10.27 13.41 -21.90
CA PHE A 18 -9.90 12.95 -20.55
C PHE A 18 -9.66 11.45 -20.46
N GLY A 19 -8.47 11.04 -20.94
CA GLY A 19 -7.89 9.76 -20.54
C GLY A 19 -7.44 9.80 -19.08
N PHE A 20 -7.65 8.71 -18.32
CA PHE A 20 -7.11 8.59 -16.97
C PHE A 20 -5.59 8.41 -17.04
N VAL A 21 -4.84 9.49 -16.81
CA VAL A 21 -3.40 9.41 -16.60
C VAL A 21 -3.15 8.72 -15.26
N SER A 22 -2.63 7.50 -15.29
CA SER A 22 -1.98 6.91 -14.12
C SER A 22 -0.76 7.75 -13.79
N ALA A 23 -0.65 8.24 -12.55
CA ALA A 23 0.36 9.21 -12.14
C ALA A 23 1.74 8.56 -11.95
N GLN A 24 2.35 8.07 -13.03
CA GLN A 24 3.79 7.83 -13.07
C GLN A 24 4.51 9.18 -13.11
N ILE A 25 5.60 9.31 -12.33
CA ILE A 25 6.33 10.57 -12.21
C ILE A 25 7.22 10.77 -13.43
N CYS A 26 6.65 11.36 -14.48
CA CYS A 26 7.44 11.95 -15.56
C CYS A 26 8.37 13.00 -14.93
N GLY A 27 9.68 12.79 -15.04
CA GLY A 27 10.67 13.64 -14.37
C GLY A 27 10.59 15.10 -14.81
N GLU A 28 11.08 16.01 -13.97
CA GLU A 28 11.08 17.46 -14.19
C GLU A 28 11.39 17.81 -15.66
N SER A 29 10.42 18.49 -16.30
CA SER A 29 10.33 18.56 -17.75
C SER A 29 9.73 19.88 -18.23
N LEU A 30 10.24 20.34 -19.37
CA LEU A 30 9.49 21.26 -20.22
C LEU A 30 8.45 20.46 -21.04
N PHE A 31 7.47 21.16 -21.62
CA PHE A 31 6.45 20.53 -22.46
C PHE A 31 6.67 20.86 -23.93
N PHE A 32 6.61 19.85 -24.80
CA PHE A 32 6.68 20.02 -26.26
C PHE A 32 5.27 20.00 -26.88
N ARG A 33 5.11 20.64 -28.04
CA ARG A 33 3.85 20.61 -28.81
C ARG A 33 3.76 19.29 -29.60
N PRO A 34 2.62 18.56 -29.63
CA PRO A 34 2.51 17.27 -30.32
C PRO A 34 2.88 17.29 -31.82
N THR A 35 2.79 18.43 -32.49
CA THR A 35 3.17 18.63 -33.89
C THR A 35 4.60 19.16 -34.11
N SER A 36 5.41 19.26 -33.05
CA SER A 36 6.79 19.74 -33.14
C SER A 36 7.76 18.69 -33.68
N THR A 37 8.86 19.13 -34.28
CA THR A 37 9.98 18.27 -34.71
C THR A 37 10.49 17.38 -33.57
N TYR A 38 10.48 17.88 -32.33
CA TYR A 38 10.83 17.10 -31.14
C TYR A 38 9.89 15.90 -30.92
N ALA A 39 8.58 16.08 -31.11
CA ALA A 39 7.59 15.00 -30.97
C ALA A 39 7.84 13.87 -32.00
N ILE A 40 8.14 14.26 -33.25
CA ILE A 40 8.43 13.33 -34.34
C ILE A 40 9.73 12.57 -34.06
N ASN A 41 10.80 13.29 -33.69
CA ASN A 41 12.10 12.68 -33.36
C ASN A 41 12.01 11.77 -32.12
N ARG A 42 11.17 12.12 -31.14
CA ARG A 42 10.87 11.29 -29.97
C ARG A 42 10.20 9.96 -30.35
N LEU A 43 9.17 10.02 -31.19
CA LEU A 43 8.49 8.81 -31.67
C LEU A 43 9.45 7.92 -32.48
N LEU A 44 10.27 8.52 -33.35
CA LEU A 44 11.25 7.81 -34.17
C LEU A 44 12.36 7.14 -33.34
N VAL A 45 12.93 7.83 -32.35
CA VAL A 45 14.03 7.28 -31.56
C VAL A 45 13.56 6.21 -30.57
N LEU A 46 12.33 6.34 -30.02
CA LEU A 46 11.77 5.35 -29.10
C LEU A 46 11.24 4.10 -29.83
N SER A 47 10.69 4.23 -31.05
CA SER A 47 10.25 3.07 -31.85
C SER A 47 11.40 2.24 -32.44
N THR A 48 12.60 2.83 -32.55
CA THR A 48 13.80 2.15 -33.05
C THR A 48 14.78 1.76 -31.95
N LEU A 49 14.47 2.03 -30.67
CA LEU A 49 15.39 1.79 -29.57
C LEU A 49 15.64 0.31 -29.32
N ALA A 50 14.58 -0.51 -29.28
CA ALA A 50 14.66 -1.94 -28.95
C ALA A 50 15.62 -2.74 -29.85
N SER A 51 15.49 -2.60 -31.17
CA SER A 51 16.35 -3.27 -32.14
C SER A 51 17.80 -2.77 -32.10
N ASN A 52 18.03 -1.48 -31.84
CA ASN A 52 19.38 -0.93 -31.71
C ASN A 52 20.08 -1.34 -30.40
N VAL A 53 19.37 -1.47 -29.28
CA VAL A 53 19.95 -1.95 -28.02
C VAL A 53 20.32 -3.44 -28.12
N SER A 54 19.42 -4.24 -28.71
CA SER A 54 19.59 -5.70 -28.80
C SER A 54 20.66 -6.13 -29.82
N SER A 55 20.86 -5.34 -30.89
CA SER A 55 21.96 -5.53 -31.85
C SER A 55 23.32 -5.01 -31.35
N ARG A 56 23.38 -4.45 -30.14
CA ARG A 56 24.59 -3.81 -29.56
C ARG A 56 24.81 -4.26 -28.11
N GLU A 57 24.77 -5.58 -27.88
CA GLU A 57 25.11 -6.23 -26.60
C GLU A 57 24.33 -5.71 -25.38
N GLY A 58 23.12 -5.17 -25.59
CA GLY A 58 22.28 -4.65 -24.53
C GLY A 58 22.51 -3.17 -24.18
N TYR A 59 23.22 -2.38 -25.01
CA TYR A 59 23.37 -0.94 -24.81
C TYR A 59 23.30 -0.14 -26.13
N TYR A 60 22.48 0.91 -26.15
CA TYR A 60 22.53 1.92 -27.22
C TYR A 60 22.18 3.32 -26.70
N ASN A 61 22.87 4.33 -27.23
CA ASN A 61 22.51 5.73 -27.09
C ASN A 61 22.41 6.40 -28.46
N ALA A 62 21.55 7.42 -28.55
CA ALA A 62 21.28 8.15 -29.78
C ALA A 62 21.13 9.65 -29.52
N SER A 63 21.46 10.46 -30.53
CA SER A 63 21.00 11.85 -30.63
C SER A 63 20.38 12.04 -32.01
N VAL A 64 19.16 12.58 -32.06
CA VAL A 64 18.35 12.69 -33.29
C VAL A 64 17.82 14.11 -33.44
N GLY A 65 18.03 14.70 -34.62
CA GLY A 65 17.58 16.05 -34.95
C GLY A 65 18.48 17.18 -34.44
N GLU A 66 18.05 18.42 -34.69
CA GLU A 66 18.84 19.63 -34.46
C GLU A 66 18.03 20.76 -33.80
N GLY A 67 18.74 21.72 -33.21
CA GLY A 67 18.15 22.86 -32.52
C GLY A 67 17.08 22.45 -31.49
N PRO A 68 15.91 23.11 -31.44
CA PRO A 68 14.83 22.74 -30.51
C PRO A 68 14.14 21.40 -30.85
N GLY A 69 14.48 20.77 -31.98
CA GLY A 69 14.03 19.44 -32.34
C GLY A 69 14.97 18.31 -31.88
N ARG A 70 16.16 18.62 -31.33
CA ARG A 70 17.14 17.60 -30.93
C ARG A 70 16.68 16.84 -29.69
N ILE A 71 16.67 15.52 -29.79
CA ILE A 71 16.46 14.59 -28.66
C ILE A 71 17.71 13.74 -28.43
N TYR A 72 17.94 13.38 -27.17
CA TYR A 72 18.91 12.40 -26.72
C TYR A 72 18.15 11.21 -26.13
N ALA A 73 18.57 9.98 -26.45
CA ALA A 73 17.94 8.76 -25.93
C ALA A 73 18.99 7.71 -25.54
N LEU A 74 18.63 6.83 -24.61
CA LEU A 74 19.43 5.72 -24.12
C LEU A 74 18.53 4.53 -23.81
N GLY A 75 18.96 3.34 -24.20
CA GLY A 75 18.40 2.06 -23.77
C GLY A 75 19.50 1.13 -23.27
N LEU A 76 19.22 0.40 -22.19
CA LEU A 76 20.17 -0.47 -21.49
C LEU A 76 19.45 -1.70 -20.93
N CYS A 77 20.04 -2.88 -21.10
CA CYS A 77 19.61 -4.14 -20.50
C CYS A 77 20.66 -4.63 -19.47
N LEU A 78 20.35 -5.69 -18.70
CA LEU A 78 21.37 -6.38 -17.92
C LEU A 78 22.41 -7.04 -18.86
N PRO A 79 23.71 -7.07 -18.49
CA PRO A 79 24.75 -7.69 -19.31
C PRO A 79 24.47 -9.18 -19.52
N GLY A 80 24.59 -9.66 -20.77
CA GLY A 80 24.31 -11.07 -21.10
C GLY A 80 22.82 -11.45 -21.16
N THR A 81 21.90 -10.48 -21.09
CA THR A 81 20.48 -10.71 -21.44
C THR A 81 20.36 -11.14 -22.90
N ASP A 82 19.53 -12.15 -23.18
CA ASP A 82 19.23 -12.57 -24.56
C ASP A 82 18.70 -11.39 -25.41
N PRO A 83 19.12 -11.25 -26.69
CA PRO A 83 18.70 -10.13 -27.55
C PRO A 83 17.19 -9.99 -27.74
N THR A 84 16.42 -11.09 -27.74
CA THR A 84 14.95 -11.02 -27.87
C THR A 84 14.31 -10.50 -26.58
N VAL A 85 14.71 -11.05 -25.43
CA VAL A 85 14.23 -10.63 -24.10
C VAL A 85 14.62 -9.18 -23.79
N CYS A 86 15.80 -8.73 -24.24
CA CYS A 86 16.22 -7.34 -24.15
C CYS A 86 15.37 -6.44 -25.07
N SER A 87 15.11 -6.85 -26.31
CA SER A 87 14.27 -6.13 -27.27
C SER A 87 12.87 -5.89 -26.70
N ASP A 88 12.22 -6.94 -26.21
CA ASP A 88 10.85 -6.86 -25.68
C ASP A 88 10.77 -5.96 -24.44
N CYS A 89 11.76 -6.03 -23.54
CA CYS A 89 11.82 -5.15 -22.37
C CYS A 89 11.97 -3.67 -22.77
N ILE A 90 12.91 -3.36 -23.67
CA ILE A 90 13.13 -1.98 -24.15
C ILE A 90 11.92 -1.46 -24.92
N GLN A 91 11.27 -2.30 -25.72
CA GLN A 91 10.06 -1.95 -26.46
C GLN A 91 8.91 -1.62 -25.52
N LEU A 92 8.64 -2.48 -24.53
CA LEU A 92 7.58 -2.26 -23.55
C LEU A 92 7.87 -1.05 -22.65
N ALA A 93 9.12 -0.83 -22.24
CA ALA A 93 9.53 0.38 -21.50
C ALA A 93 9.34 1.66 -22.34
N SER A 94 9.66 1.61 -23.64
CA SER A 94 9.48 2.74 -24.57
C SER A 94 8.00 3.05 -24.81
N VAL A 95 7.14 2.03 -24.93
CA VAL A 95 5.67 2.19 -25.01
C VAL A 95 5.10 2.79 -23.73
N SER A 96 5.49 2.28 -22.55
CA SER A 96 5.05 2.85 -21.27
C SER A 96 5.45 4.33 -21.12
N LEU A 97 6.66 4.71 -21.56
CA LEU A 97 7.11 6.12 -21.56
C LEU A 97 6.33 7.00 -22.56
N LEU A 98 5.94 6.48 -23.72
CA LEU A 98 5.10 7.22 -24.67
C LEU A 98 3.67 7.43 -24.14
N GLN A 99 3.10 6.42 -23.47
CA GLN A 99 1.76 6.46 -22.89
C GLN A 99 1.68 7.39 -21.66
N ASN A 100 2.56 7.17 -20.69
CA ASN A 100 2.47 7.84 -19.38
C ASN A 100 3.04 9.26 -19.40
N CYS A 101 3.99 9.53 -20.31
CA CYS A 101 4.56 10.86 -20.52
C CYS A 101 4.29 11.36 -21.95
N PRO A 102 3.08 11.83 -22.28
CA PRO A 102 2.70 12.16 -23.65
C PRO A 102 3.42 13.39 -24.24
N ASN A 103 3.75 14.40 -23.42
CA ASN A 103 4.20 15.72 -23.88
C ASN A 103 5.44 16.28 -23.14
N GLN A 104 6.00 15.55 -22.18
CA GLN A 104 7.16 15.92 -21.39
C GLN A 104 8.47 15.73 -22.17
N THR A 105 9.38 16.70 -22.15
CA THR A 105 10.65 16.63 -22.88
C THR A 105 11.66 15.66 -22.28
N ASN A 106 11.58 15.30 -20.99
CA ASN A 106 12.57 14.46 -20.31
C ASN A 106 11.87 13.39 -19.45
N SER A 107 12.11 12.10 -19.73
CA SER A 107 11.62 11.03 -18.86
C SER A 107 12.46 9.76 -18.97
N TRP A 108 12.36 8.92 -17.94
CA TRP A 108 13.13 7.69 -17.77
C TRP A 108 12.26 6.63 -17.10
N PHE A 109 12.61 5.36 -17.30
CA PHE A 109 11.93 4.23 -16.66
C PHE A 109 12.86 3.03 -16.50
N TRP A 110 12.99 2.54 -15.27
CA TRP A 110 13.61 1.24 -14.96
C TRP A 110 12.50 0.18 -14.86
N ARG A 111 12.36 -0.66 -15.89
CA ARG A 111 11.36 -1.73 -15.93
C ARG A 111 11.78 -2.89 -15.04
N SER A 112 10.83 -3.39 -14.24
CA SER A 112 11.02 -4.45 -13.25
C SER A 112 10.78 -5.84 -13.86
N GLU A 113 11.30 -6.89 -13.22
CA GLU A 113 11.09 -8.30 -13.63
C GLU A 113 9.61 -8.74 -13.59
N ASP A 114 8.75 -8.00 -12.89
CA ASP A 114 7.35 -8.33 -12.64
C ASP A 114 6.46 -8.31 -13.91
N ASP A 115 6.86 -7.57 -14.94
CA ASP A 115 6.17 -7.50 -16.24
C ASP A 115 6.97 -8.12 -17.40
N THR A 116 8.27 -8.43 -17.22
CA THR A 116 9.20 -8.85 -18.29
C THR A 116 10.36 -9.68 -17.75
N ASN A 117 10.82 -10.71 -18.49
CA ASN A 117 11.87 -11.66 -18.04
C ASN A 117 13.30 -11.08 -17.87
N THR A 118 13.47 -9.76 -17.75
CA THR A 118 14.73 -9.08 -17.45
C THR A 118 14.47 -7.68 -16.89
N ILE A 119 15.49 -7.07 -16.26
CA ILE A 119 15.50 -5.64 -15.96
C ILE A 119 16.04 -4.88 -17.18
N CYS A 120 15.44 -3.74 -17.51
CA CYS A 120 15.96 -2.81 -18.50
C CYS A 120 15.63 -1.35 -18.16
N PHE A 121 16.35 -0.43 -18.79
CA PHE A 121 16.23 1.01 -18.62
C PHE A 121 16.05 1.69 -19.97
N VAL A 122 15.10 2.63 -20.03
CA VAL A 122 14.95 3.56 -21.15
C VAL A 122 14.91 4.98 -20.63
N ARG A 123 15.61 5.91 -21.29
CA ARG A 123 15.58 7.34 -21.00
C ARG A 123 15.61 8.17 -22.28
N TYR A 124 14.86 9.26 -22.30
CA TYR A 124 14.94 10.29 -23.33
C TYR A 124 14.96 11.70 -22.72
N SER A 125 15.58 12.67 -23.40
CA SER A 125 15.68 14.05 -22.93
C SER A 125 15.98 15.05 -24.05
N ASN A 126 15.60 16.32 -23.86
CA ASN A 126 15.98 17.43 -24.74
C ASN A 126 17.35 18.05 -24.38
N ARG A 127 17.98 17.62 -23.28
CA ARG A 127 19.38 17.91 -22.95
C ARG A 127 20.22 16.65 -23.05
N SER A 128 21.52 16.78 -23.32
CA SER A 128 22.44 15.65 -23.14
C SER A 128 22.52 15.31 -21.66
N PHE A 129 22.27 14.05 -21.33
CA PHE A 129 22.47 13.48 -19.99
C PHE A 129 23.66 12.50 -19.94
N PHE A 130 24.38 12.36 -21.05
CA PHE A 130 25.66 11.66 -21.08
C PHE A 130 26.69 12.53 -20.34
N ASN A 131 27.33 11.96 -19.32
CA ASN A 131 28.20 12.61 -18.34
C ASN A 131 27.48 13.63 -17.43
N GLN A 132 26.23 13.35 -17.01
CA GLN A 132 25.53 14.12 -15.97
C GLN A 132 24.98 13.20 -14.87
N ILE A 133 25.15 13.57 -13.59
CA ILE A 133 24.66 12.81 -12.44
C ILE A 133 23.27 13.28 -11.98
N ASP A 134 22.23 12.90 -12.71
CA ASP A 134 20.83 13.20 -12.31
C ASP A 134 20.39 12.30 -11.13
N LEU A 135 20.56 12.79 -9.90
CA LEU A 135 20.15 12.09 -8.66
C LEU A 135 18.65 12.20 -8.33
N ARG A 136 17.85 12.96 -9.10
CA ARG A 136 16.42 13.20 -8.87
C ARG A 136 15.63 13.15 -10.20
N PRO A 137 14.33 12.77 -10.21
CA PRO A 137 13.61 12.18 -9.08
C PRO A 137 14.17 10.82 -8.66
N ARG A 138 13.71 10.29 -7.52
CA ARG A 138 14.04 8.97 -7.01
C ARG A 138 12.74 8.17 -6.97
N GLU A 139 12.80 6.91 -7.38
CA GLU A 139 11.74 5.93 -7.16
C GLU A 139 12.26 4.85 -6.20
N GLU A 140 11.40 4.33 -5.35
CA GLU A 140 11.71 3.24 -4.42
C GLU A 140 10.60 2.19 -4.43
N PHE A 141 10.99 0.94 -4.20
CA PHE A 141 10.09 -0.18 -3.98
C PHE A 141 10.65 -1.02 -2.84
N ILE A 142 9.93 -1.08 -1.73
CA ILE A 142 10.40 -1.62 -0.45
C ILE A 142 9.44 -2.74 -0.04
N TYR A 143 9.95 -3.86 0.47
CA TYR A 143 9.09 -4.89 1.04
C TYR A 143 8.54 -4.48 2.40
N ASP A 144 7.26 -4.74 2.64
CA ASP A 144 6.61 -4.52 3.94
C ASP A 144 7.21 -5.39 5.06
N LEU A 145 7.79 -6.55 4.70
CA LEU A 145 8.31 -7.55 5.64
C LEU A 145 9.68 -7.17 6.23
N ASP A 146 9.74 -7.11 7.56
CA ASP A 146 10.96 -6.96 8.35
C ASP A 146 11.77 -8.26 8.43
N PHE A 147 13.10 -8.16 8.58
CA PHE A 147 13.98 -9.31 8.73
C PHE A 147 13.79 -10.00 10.09
N ILE A 148 13.36 -11.25 10.05
CA ILE A 148 13.16 -12.09 11.24
C ILE A 148 14.45 -12.86 11.55
N GLY A 149 15.24 -12.38 12.51
CA GLY A 149 16.48 -13.00 12.96
C GLY A 149 17.36 -12.05 13.79
N ASP A 150 18.68 -12.29 13.80
CA ASP A 150 19.66 -11.36 14.38
C ASP A 150 19.78 -10.11 13.49
N VAL A 151 19.01 -9.07 13.82
CA VAL A 151 18.95 -7.80 13.08
C VAL A 151 20.28 -7.04 13.12
N ALA A 152 21.05 -7.15 14.21
CA ALA A 152 22.33 -6.45 14.34
C ALA A 152 23.39 -7.05 13.41
N LYS A 153 23.48 -8.38 13.37
CA LYS A 153 24.35 -9.10 12.43
C LYS A 153 23.86 -8.96 10.99
N TYR A 154 22.56 -8.98 10.74
CA TYR A 154 21.99 -8.70 9.42
C TYR A 154 22.40 -7.32 8.91
N LYS A 155 22.17 -6.25 9.68
CA LYS A 155 22.58 -4.88 9.32
C LYS A 155 24.09 -4.78 9.03
N ARG A 156 24.93 -5.42 9.85
CA ARG A 156 26.40 -5.43 9.66
C ARG A 156 26.81 -6.17 8.38
N THR A 157 26.28 -7.37 8.15
CA THR A 157 26.56 -8.17 6.94
C THR A 157 26.03 -7.47 5.69
N TRP A 158 24.84 -6.88 5.75
CA TRP A 158 24.22 -6.12 4.65
C TRP A 158 25.05 -4.88 4.30
N GLY A 159 25.39 -4.04 5.27
CA GLY A 159 26.10 -2.77 5.02
C GLY A 159 27.46 -3.01 4.36
N GLY A 160 28.31 -3.82 4.98
CA GLY A 160 29.63 -4.16 4.41
C GLY A 160 29.55 -4.93 3.09
N PHE A 161 28.42 -5.59 2.79
CA PHE A 161 28.18 -6.19 1.47
C PHE A 161 27.77 -5.14 0.43
N MET A 162 26.91 -4.18 0.78
CA MET A 162 26.55 -3.08 -0.11
C MET A 162 27.77 -2.21 -0.47
N GLU A 163 28.70 -1.98 0.47
CA GLU A 163 29.96 -1.27 0.19
C GLU A 163 30.83 -1.99 -0.85
N ARG A 164 30.93 -3.34 -0.77
CA ARG A 164 31.62 -4.15 -1.77
C ARG A 164 30.90 -4.14 -3.12
N MET A 165 29.56 -4.17 -3.11
CA MET A 165 28.73 -4.07 -4.32
C MET A 165 28.89 -2.72 -5.02
N ILE A 166 28.88 -1.61 -4.28
CA ILE A 166 29.15 -0.27 -4.80
C ILE A 166 30.54 -0.24 -5.41
N SER A 167 31.56 -0.74 -4.70
CA SER A 167 32.94 -0.75 -5.17
C SER A 167 33.09 -1.53 -6.48
N ALA A 168 32.49 -2.72 -6.58
CA ALA A 168 32.49 -3.55 -7.78
C ALA A 168 31.76 -2.85 -8.95
N ALA A 169 30.53 -2.34 -8.73
CA ALA A 169 29.75 -1.66 -9.77
C ALA A 169 30.34 -0.30 -10.18
N SER A 170 31.18 0.32 -9.35
CA SER A 170 31.86 1.58 -9.68
C SER A 170 33.19 1.35 -10.38
N SER A 171 33.89 0.25 -10.07
CA SER A 171 35.10 -0.16 -10.77
C SER A 171 34.83 -0.43 -12.26
N SER A 172 35.70 0.09 -13.12
CA SER A 172 35.53 -0.03 -14.57
C SER A 172 36.01 -1.40 -15.06
N SER A 173 35.16 -2.43 -14.92
CA SER A 173 35.42 -3.77 -15.47
C SER A 173 35.70 -3.72 -16.98
N PRO A 174 36.81 -4.29 -17.48
CA PRO A 174 37.07 -4.41 -18.91
C PRO A 174 36.15 -5.47 -19.52
N GLY A 175 35.10 -5.03 -20.20
CA GLY A 175 34.07 -5.87 -20.81
C GLY A 175 33.16 -5.09 -21.77
N SER A 176 32.02 -5.66 -22.15
CA SER A 176 31.05 -5.03 -23.05
C SER A 176 30.51 -3.70 -22.51
N LEU A 177 30.03 -2.81 -23.38
CA LEU A 177 29.55 -1.49 -22.96
C LEU A 177 28.37 -1.58 -21.96
N ALA A 178 27.47 -2.55 -22.11
CA ALA A 178 26.38 -2.78 -21.15
C ALA A 178 26.88 -3.27 -19.78
N GLY A 179 28.00 -4.01 -19.75
CA GLY A 179 28.68 -4.47 -18.54
C GLY A 179 29.51 -3.40 -17.82
N ARG A 180 29.68 -2.21 -18.42
CA ARG A 180 30.35 -1.09 -17.74
C ARG A 180 29.42 -0.52 -16.68
N HIS A 181 29.98 -0.33 -15.48
CA HIS A 181 29.26 0.09 -14.28
C HIS A 181 28.16 -0.86 -13.80
N TYR A 182 28.45 -2.16 -13.81
CA TYR A 182 27.55 -3.22 -13.35
C TYR A 182 28.23 -4.11 -12.31
N ALA A 183 27.50 -4.49 -11.26
CA ALA A 183 27.83 -5.66 -10.45
C ALA A 183 26.56 -6.38 -9.98
N ALA A 184 26.64 -7.69 -9.95
CA ALA A 184 25.76 -8.57 -9.19
C ALA A 184 26.64 -9.46 -8.31
N ASN A 185 26.20 -9.76 -7.08
CA ASN A 185 26.86 -10.73 -6.21
C ASN A 185 25.92 -11.25 -5.11
N THR A 186 26.39 -12.19 -4.30
CA THR A 186 25.70 -12.67 -3.10
C THR A 186 26.60 -12.64 -1.87
N THR A 187 26.01 -12.69 -0.68
CA THR A 187 26.72 -13.01 0.56
C THR A 187 25.88 -13.90 1.46
N SER A 188 26.51 -14.87 2.11
CA SER A 188 25.84 -15.71 3.11
C SER A 188 25.54 -14.93 4.38
N LEU A 189 24.41 -15.27 5.01
CA LEU A 189 23.97 -14.84 6.33
C LEU A 189 23.81 -16.09 7.21
N SER A 190 23.95 -15.95 8.53
CA SER A 190 23.85 -17.10 9.44
C SER A 190 22.46 -17.76 9.39
N GLY A 191 22.42 -19.10 9.43
CA GLY A 191 21.19 -19.88 9.28
C GLY A 191 20.77 -20.09 7.81
N SER A 192 21.74 -20.42 6.94
CA SER A 192 21.55 -20.80 5.53
C SER A 192 20.67 -19.86 4.69
N ARG A 193 20.72 -18.56 4.98
CA ARG A 193 20.12 -17.49 4.15
C ARG A 193 21.20 -16.79 3.35
N THR A 194 20.81 -16.20 2.22
CA THR A 194 21.72 -15.49 1.31
C THR A 194 21.12 -14.13 0.98
N ILE A 195 21.94 -13.07 1.01
CA ILE A 195 21.57 -11.76 0.47
C ILE A 195 22.04 -11.72 -0.98
N TYR A 196 21.12 -11.49 -1.91
CA TYR A 196 21.35 -11.31 -3.35
C TYR A 196 21.31 -9.82 -3.66
N ALA A 197 22.28 -9.27 -4.39
CA ALA A 197 22.31 -7.84 -4.71
C ALA A 197 22.77 -7.53 -6.14
N LEU A 198 22.15 -6.53 -6.76
CA LEU A 198 22.49 -5.99 -8.08
C LEU A 198 22.58 -4.46 -8.01
N MET A 199 23.60 -3.91 -8.67
CA MET A 199 23.81 -2.49 -8.87
C MET A 199 24.21 -2.23 -10.31
N GLN A 200 23.61 -1.23 -10.95
CA GLN A 200 23.98 -0.81 -12.31
C GLN A 200 23.87 0.72 -12.44
N CYS A 201 24.85 1.34 -13.12
CA CYS A 201 24.76 2.71 -13.59
C CYS A 201 24.70 2.74 -15.13
N ILE A 202 24.30 3.88 -15.70
CA ILE A 202 24.39 4.04 -17.16
C ILE A 202 25.86 4.06 -17.62
N PRO A 203 26.25 3.38 -18.72
CA PRO A 203 27.66 3.30 -19.21
C PRO A 203 28.35 4.62 -19.62
N GLY A 204 27.68 5.76 -19.44
CA GLY A 204 28.10 7.10 -19.86
C GLY A 204 28.09 8.12 -18.72
N ILE A 205 28.54 7.73 -17.52
CA ILE A 205 28.96 8.61 -16.42
C ILE A 205 30.32 8.11 -15.89
N SER A 206 31.00 8.84 -15.01
CA SER A 206 32.28 8.36 -14.46
C SER A 206 32.10 7.30 -13.34
N SER A 207 33.17 6.57 -13.03
CA SER A 207 33.23 5.71 -11.83
C SER A 207 32.93 6.45 -10.53
N ALA A 208 33.31 7.74 -10.43
CA ALA A 208 33.01 8.57 -9.27
C ALA A 208 31.52 8.93 -9.19
N ASP A 209 30.90 9.28 -10.32
CA ASP A 209 29.45 9.56 -10.40
C ASP A 209 28.61 8.33 -10.09
N CYS A 210 29.02 7.17 -10.61
CA CYS A 210 28.36 5.89 -10.34
C CYS A 210 28.48 5.52 -8.86
N ASN A 211 29.67 5.62 -8.27
CA ASN A 211 29.88 5.43 -6.84
C ASN A 211 28.99 6.36 -6.01
N ALA A 212 28.96 7.65 -6.32
CA ALA A 212 28.13 8.62 -5.61
C ALA A 212 26.63 8.29 -5.73
N CYS A 213 26.14 7.95 -6.92
CA CYS A 213 24.74 7.60 -7.13
C CYS A 213 24.32 6.30 -6.40
N LEU A 214 25.20 5.28 -6.40
CA LEU A 214 24.93 4.02 -5.70
C LEU A 214 25.05 4.17 -4.17
N GLN A 215 26.02 4.95 -3.66
CA GLN A 215 26.07 5.34 -2.25
C GLN A 215 24.78 6.06 -1.84
N GLU A 216 24.28 6.98 -2.65
CA GLU A 216 23.02 7.69 -2.39
C GLU A 216 21.77 6.80 -2.48
N ASN A 217 21.80 5.70 -3.23
CA ASN A 217 20.74 4.68 -3.18
C ASN A 217 20.79 3.86 -1.89
N VAL A 218 21.99 3.38 -1.52
CA VAL A 218 22.20 2.53 -0.33
C VAL A 218 21.97 3.31 0.97
N ARG A 219 22.49 4.54 1.09
CA ARG A 219 22.22 5.45 2.21
C ARG A 219 20.73 5.70 2.39
N TYR A 220 20.03 6.00 1.29
CA TYR A 220 18.58 6.22 1.38
C TYR A 220 17.86 4.97 1.87
N TYR A 221 18.13 3.80 1.28
CA TYR A 221 17.52 2.54 1.72
C TYR A 221 17.83 2.26 3.20
N GLN A 222 19.08 2.44 3.63
CA GLN A 222 19.48 2.21 5.00
C GLN A 222 18.75 3.14 5.98
N SER A 223 18.53 4.41 5.60
CA SER A 223 17.83 5.41 6.41
C SER A 223 16.32 5.15 6.54
N CYS A 224 15.64 4.70 5.47
CA CYS A 224 14.20 4.45 5.50
C CYS A 224 13.83 3.03 5.95
N CYS A 225 14.69 2.08 5.61
CA CYS A 225 14.26 0.71 5.32
C CYS A 225 15.28 -0.36 5.74
N GLY A 226 16.36 0.02 6.45
CA GLY A 226 17.50 -0.85 6.83
C GLY A 226 17.20 -2.04 7.76
N GLY A 227 15.94 -2.40 7.97
CA GLY A 227 15.51 -3.64 8.63
C GLY A 227 14.69 -4.59 7.73
N LYS A 228 14.31 -4.19 6.52
CA LYS A 228 13.44 -4.96 5.60
C LYS A 228 14.18 -6.09 4.88
N GLN A 229 13.42 -7.07 4.39
CA GLN A 229 13.93 -8.28 3.72
C GLN A 229 14.38 -8.09 2.26
N GLY A 230 14.08 -6.95 1.63
CA GLY A 230 14.42 -6.68 0.23
C GLY A 230 13.82 -5.38 -0.28
N GLY A 231 14.26 -4.99 -1.47
CA GLY A 231 13.76 -3.81 -2.18
C GLY A 231 14.73 -3.23 -3.21
N SER A 232 14.31 -2.15 -3.86
CA SER A 232 15.09 -1.42 -4.87
C SER A 232 14.95 0.10 -4.73
N VAL A 233 16.01 0.83 -5.09
CA VAL A 233 16.02 2.29 -5.21
C VAL A 233 16.56 2.64 -6.60
N ARG A 234 15.86 3.53 -7.31
CA ARG A 234 16.02 3.78 -8.75
C ARG A 234 16.13 5.27 -8.99
N ARG A 235 17.09 5.68 -9.84
CA ARG A 235 17.38 7.08 -10.21
C ARG A 235 17.65 7.18 -11.72
N PRO A 236 17.54 8.36 -12.34
CA PRO A 236 17.73 8.56 -13.79
C PRO A 236 19.12 8.20 -14.37
N VAL A 237 20.07 7.76 -13.54
CA VAL A 237 21.43 7.33 -13.93
C VAL A 237 21.94 6.06 -13.22
N CYS A 238 21.27 5.57 -12.15
CA CYS A 238 21.67 4.34 -11.45
C CYS A 238 20.51 3.60 -10.78
N PHE A 239 20.69 2.30 -10.59
CA PHE A 239 19.76 1.34 -10.01
C PHE A 239 20.45 0.51 -8.93
N PHE A 240 19.71 0.26 -7.85
CA PHE A 240 20.10 -0.62 -6.75
C PHE A 240 18.93 -1.55 -6.43
N ARG A 241 19.20 -2.85 -6.27
CA ARG A 241 18.28 -3.85 -5.73
C ARG A 241 19.02 -4.85 -4.84
N PHE A 242 18.39 -5.28 -3.76
CA PHE A 242 18.78 -6.52 -3.08
C PHE A 242 17.54 -7.25 -2.55
N ASP A 243 17.68 -8.55 -2.33
CA ASP A 243 16.66 -9.42 -1.74
C ASP A 243 17.31 -10.54 -0.91
N LEU A 244 16.54 -11.16 -0.02
CA LEU A 244 16.91 -12.45 0.63
C LEU A 244 16.56 -13.68 -0.21
N TYR A 245 16.05 -13.46 -1.42
CA TYR A 245 15.59 -14.46 -2.38
C TYR A 245 16.25 -14.23 -3.74
N TRP A 246 16.38 -15.29 -4.54
CA TRP A 246 16.98 -15.20 -5.88
C TRP A 246 16.09 -14.38 -6.84
N PHE A 247 16.69 -13.48 -7.61
CA PHE A 247 16.07 -12.81 -8.76
C PHE A 247 16.89 -13.03 -10.04
N ARG A 248 16.24 -13.07 -11.22
CA ARG A 248 16.79 -13.76 -12.40
C ARG A 248 17.76 -12.89 -13.21
N ASN A 249 18.52 -13.53 -14.09
CA ASN A 249 19.52 -12.97 -15.01
C ASN A 249 20.74 -12.22 -14.40
N ALA A 250 20.67 -11.77 -13.14
CA ALA A 250 21.75 -11.06 -12.49
C ALA A 250 23.01 -11.92 -12.23
N PHE A 251 22.83 -13.18 -11.80
CA PHE A 251 23.84 -13.94 -11.06
C PHE A 251 24.53 -15.09 -11.83
N HIS A 252 24.34 -15.19 -13.15
CA HIS A 252 24.77 -16.36 -13.95
C HIS A 252 26.29 -16.65 -13.95
N ASN A 253 27.15 -15.68 -13.57
CA ASN A 253 28.62 -15.78 -13.71
C ASN A 253 29.38 -15.95 -12.37
N ILE A 254 28.72 -16.20 -11.24
CA ILE A 254 29.27 -15.93 -9.89
C ILE A 254 29.98 -17.14 -9.23
N ALA A 255 30.22 -18.20 -9.99
CA ALA A 255 30.78 -19.46 -9.49
C ALA A 255 32.31 -19.44 -9.20
N SER A 256 32.87 -18.38 -8.59
CA SER A 256 34.25 -18.41 -8.02
C SER A 256 34.63 -17.19 -7.13
N SER A 257 34.61 -17.34 -5.79
CA SER A 257 35.65 -16.84 -4.83
C SER A 257 35.16 -16.82 -3.35
N PRO A 258 36.00 -17.17 -2.35
CA PRO A 258 35.66 -17.09 -0.91
C PRO A 258 36.30 -15.89 -0.16
N PRO A 259 35.69 -15.36 0.93
CA PRO A 259 36.22 -14.24 1.72
C PRO A 259 36.91 -14.62 3.07
N PRO A 260 37.83 -13.78 3.62
CA PRO A 260 38.55 -14.01 4.89
C PRO A 260 37.95 -13.31 6.15
N GLN A 261 38.59 -13.46 7.34
CA GLN A 261 38.07 -13.09 8.68
C GLN A 261 38.99 -12.16 9.53
N SER A 262 38.41 -11.40 10.50
CA SER A 262 38.98 -10.81 11.76
C SER A 262 38.02 -9.72 12.32
N SER A 263 38.27 -9.00 13.45
CA SER A 263 38.27 -9.40 14.89
C SER A 263 37.89 -8.15 15.77
N GLN A 264 37.87 -8.20 17.12
CA GLN A 264 37.18 -7.21 18.01
C GLN A 264 38.04 -6.28 18.93
N ASP A 265 37.34 -5.28 19.53
CA ASP A 265 37.51 -4.55 20.84
C ASP A 265 38.28 -3.20 20.88
N GLY A 266 38.05 -2.25 21.82
CA GLY A 266 37.06 -2.16 22.93
C GLY A 266 37.24 -0.96 23.93
N GLN A 267 36.38 -0.90 24.98
CA GLN A 267 36.43 -0.08 26.25
C GLN A 267 36.02 1.43 26.31
N GLU A 268 35.86 1.95 27.55
CA GLU A 268 34.91 3.00 28.03
C GLU A 268 35.35 3.68 29.37
N LEU A 269 34.94 4.95 29.67
CA LEU A 269 34.67 5.46 31.06
C LEU A 269 33.88 6.81 31.11
N GLN A 270 33.43 7.27 32.31
CA GLN A 270 32.33 8.28 32.49
C GLN A 270 32.55 9.35 33.67
N PRO A 271 31.58 10.07 34.32
CA PRO A 271 31.58 11.57 34.41
C PRO A 271 31.38 12.22 35.83
N THR A 272 31.14 13.55 35.92
CA THR A 272 30.64 14.31 37.12
C THR A 272 29.81 15.58 36.75
N THR A 273 29.04 16.18 37.69
CA THR A 273 27.91 17.13 37.42
C THR A 273 27.82 18.43 38.32
N PRO A 274 26.66 19.04 38.72
CA PRO A 274 26.33 20.49 38.56
C PRO A 274 26.24 21.30 39.90
N PRO A 275 25.68 22.56 39.99
CA PRO A 275 24.25 22.73 40.34
C PRO A 275 23.40 23.89 39.64
N PRO A 276 22.92 25.05 40.23
CA PRO A 276 21.48 25.43 40.16
C PRO A 276 21.14 26.96 39.84
N PRO A 277 20.17 27.74 40.44
CA PRO A 277 19.23 28.64 39.68
C PRO A 277 18.98 30.05 40.37
N PRO A 278 17.78 30.72 40.46
CA PRO A 278 16.47 30.81 39.73
C PRO A 278 16.16 32.30 39.30
N PRO A 279 15.01 33.03 39.53
CA PRO A 279 13.54 32.77 39.60
C PRO A 279 12.58 33.77 38.82
N ASP A 280 11.27 33.43 38.77
CA ASP A 280 10.00 34.24 38.83
C ASP A 280 9.63 35.49 37.96
N GLY A 281 8.30 35.65 37.64
CA GLY A 281 7.78 36.82 36.88
C GLY A 281 6.25 37.13 36.70
N LYS A 282 5.28 36.26 37.05
CA LYS A 282 3.80 36.52 37.26
C LYS A 282 2.89 37.31 36.25
N THR A 283 1.95 36.56 35.63
CA THR A 283 0.46 36.80 35.54
C THR A 283 -0.20 37.88 34.65
N ILE A 284 -1.44 37.57 34.18
CA ILE A 284 -2.28 38.34 33.21
C ILE A 284 -3.67 38.68 33.78
N SER A 285 -4.34 39.73 33.26
CA SER A 285 -5.60 40.30 33.79
C SER A 285 -6.91 39.95 33.04
N THR A 286 -7.92 39.56 33.82
CA THR A 286 -9.39 39.83 33.76
C THR A 286 -10.21 39.73 32.46
N GLY A 287 -9.70 40.09 31.27
CA GLY A 287 -10.51 40.25 30.05
C GLY A 287 -11.26 38.98 29.58
N VAL A 288 -10.71 37.80 29.88
CA VAL A 288 -11.24 36.49 29.45
C VAL A 288 -12.68 36.21 29.94
N ARG A 289 -13.09 36.79 31.09
CA ARG A 289 -14.38 36.47 31.73
C ARG A 289 -15.62 36.90 30.92
N MET A 290 -15.51 37.92 30.07
CA MET A 290 -16.68 38.47 29.35
C MET A 290 -17.00 37.71 28.04
N ALA A 291 -16.04 37.01 27.44
CA ALA A 291 -16.24 36.32 26.15
C ALA A 291 -17.11 35.05 26.26
N LEU A 292 -17.00 34.32 27.38
CA LEU A 292 -17.62 33.00 27.57
C LEU A 292 -19.16 33.06 27.62
N ILE A 293 -19.74 34.13 28.19
CA ILE A 293 -21.19 34.22 28.43
C ILE A 293 -21.98 34.29 27.11
N VAL A 294 -21.45 34.96 26.09
CA VAL A 294 -22.13 35.13 24.79
C VAL A 294 -22.15 33.81 23.99
N SER A 295 -21.10 32.99 24.09
CA SER A 295 -21.01 31.71 23.38
C SER A 295 -22.06 30.70 23.86
N THR A 296 -22.30 30.62 25.17
CA THR A 296 -23.20 29.64 25.78
C THR A 296 -24.65 29.80 25.34
N GLY A 297 -25.14 31.03 25.18
CA GLY A 297 -26.51 31.29 24.72
C GLY A 297 -26.79 30.79 23.30
N ILE A 298 -25.80 30.92 22.40
CA ILE A 298 -25.90 30.43 21.01
C ILE A 298 -25.92 28.90 20.99
N PHE A 299 -25.07 28.26 21.81
CA PHE A 299 -25.00 26.80 21.89
C PHE A 299 -26.32 26.17 22.35
N ILE A 300 -26.96 26.73 23.38
CA ILE A 300 -28.26 26.24 23.90
C ILE A 300 -29.38 26.35 22.85
N ALA A 301 -29.43 27.45 22.08
CA ALA A 301 -30.41 27.63 21.01
C ALA A 301 -30.26 26.58 19.90
N LEU A 302 -29.01 26.26 19.51
CA LEU A 302 -28.73 25.21 18.53
C LEU A 302 -29.05 23.81 19.06
N LEU A 303 -28.80 23.55 20.35
CA LEU A 303 -29.14 22.28 21.01
C LEU A 303 -30.66 22.05 21.06
N ALA A 304 -31.44 23.08 21.40
CA ALA A 304 -32.89 23.01 21.39
C ALA A 304 -33.45 22.72 19.98
N LEU A 305 -32.88 23.36 18.95
CA LEU A 305 -33.26 23.12 17.55
C LEU A 305 -32.90 21.68 17.10
N GLY A 306 -31.71 21.20 17.48
CA GLY A 306 -31.26 19.83 17.21
C GLY A 306 -32.14 18.78 17.88
N LEU A 307 -32.52 18.98 19.15
CA LEU A 307 -33.41 18.09 19.90
C LEU A 307 -34.84 18.09 19.32
N PHE A 308 -35.35 19.22 18.83
CA PHE A 308 -36.63 19.27 18.14
C PHE A 308 -36.62 18.44 16.85
N VAL A 309 -35.56 18.56 16.05
CA VAL A 309 -35.37 17.75 14.82
C VAL A 309 -35.19 16.26 15.17
N PHE A 310 -34.42 15.92 16.20
CA PHE A 310 -34.20 14.55 16.65
C PHE A 310 -35.49 13.89 17.13
N LYS A 311 -36.27 14.56 17.98
CA LYS A 311 -37.55 14.03 18.49
C LYS A 311 -38.58 13.85 17.37
N ARG A 312 -38.56 14.70 16.34
CA ARG A 312 -39.41 14.54 15.14
C ARG A 312 -38.94 13.39 14.23
N ARG A 313 -37.66 13.00 14.28
CA ARG A 313 -37.10 11.88 13.53
C ARG A 313 -37.33 10.52 14.20
N GLN A 314 -37.38 10.48 15.54
CA GLN A 314 -37.70 9.27 16.30
C GLN A 314 -39.20 8.89 16.20
N SER A 315 -40.08 9.88 15.94
CA SER A 315 -41.54 9.70 15.84
C SER A 315 -42.05 9.16 14.48
N TYR A 316 -41.17 8.67 13.60
CA TYR A 316 -41.54 8.19 12.26
C TYR A 316 -41.23 6.70 12.00
N ASN A 317 -40.68 5.98 13.00
CA ASN A 317 -40.36 4.54 12.92
C ASN A 317 -41.27 3.65 13.79
N THR A 318 -42.32 4.19 14.40
CA THR A 318 -43.29 3.45 15.24
C THR A 318 -44.73 3.90 14.97
N LEU A 319 -45.21 3.64 13.75
CA LEU A 319 -46.65 3.49 13.47
C LEU A 319 -46.85 2.74 12.13
N ASN A 320 -47.29 1.47 12.23
CA ASN A 320 -47.87 0.56 11.22
C ASN A 320 -47.32 -0.88 11.30
N LEU A 321 -47.58 -1.57 12.41
CA LEU A 321 -47.50 -3.03 12.45
C LEU A 321 -48.47 -3.62 13.49
N GLU A 322 -49.74 -3.22 13.42
CA GLU A 322 -50.81 -3.89 14.16
C GLU A 322 -52.17 -3.66 13.47
N THR A 323 -52.60 -4.64 12.66
CA THR A 323 -54.01 -5.07 12.42
C THR A 323 -53.96 -6.14 11.31
N ILE A 324 -53.75 -7.40 11.69
CA ILE A 324 -54.24 -8.56 10.94
C ILE A 324 -55.12 -9.35 11.90
N GLY A 325 -56.42 -9.30 11.67
CA GLY A 325 -57.43 -9.97 12.47
C GLY A 325 -58.45 -10.66 11.57
N LEU A 326 -58.13 -11.89 11.18
CA LEU A 326 -59.02 -12.98 10.74
C LEU A 326 -60.20 -12.63 9.80
N ILE A 327 -60.18 -13.21 8.58
CA ILE A 327 -61.19 -14.20 8.13
C ILE A 327 -60.70 -14.88 6.84
N ASP A 328 -61.14 -16.12 6.64
CA ASP A 328 -60.73 -17.07 5.58
C ASP A 328 -61.78 -17.12 4.42
N ILE A 329 -61.66 -18.10 3.51
CA ILE A 329 -62.67 -18.63 2.57
C ILE A 329 -62.64 -18.09 1.11
N SER A 330 -61.68 -18.65 0.37
CA SER A 330 -61.83 -19.38 -0.92
C SER A 330 -62.58 -18.82 -2.16
N THR A 331 -61.90 -18.99 -3.31
CA THR A 331 -62.38 -19.46 -4.64
C THR A 331 -63.22 -18.61 -5.63
N LYS A 332 -62.79 -18.74 -6.91
CA LYS A 332 -63.57 -18.86 -8.18
C LYS A 332 -64.23 -17.62 -8.85
N ALA A 333 -63.45 -17.10 -9.81
CA ALA A 333 -63.70 -17.19 -11.26
C ALA A 333 -64.66 -16.22 -12.02
N LYS A 334 -64.36 -16.11 -13.33
CA LYS A 334 -65.12 -15.56 -14.48
C LYS A 334 -65.28 -14.03 -14.66
N GLU A 335 -64.45 -13.52 -15.58
CA GLU A 335 -64.83 -13.14 -16.97
C GLU A 335 -65.97 -12.13 -17.30
N VAL A 336 -65.69 -11.37 -18.38
CA VAL A 336 -66.60 -10.94 -19.48
C VAL A 336 -67.23 -9.51 -19.49
N TYR A 337 -66.64 -8.66 -20.35
CA TYR A 337 -67.21 -7.67 -21.30
C TYR A 337 -67.86 -6.31 -20.91
N THR A 338 -67.25 -5.25 -21.49
CA THR A 338 -67.82 -4.01 -22.11
C THR A 338 -68.67 -2.96 -21.35
N LEU A 339 -68.11 -1.73 -21.32
CA LEU A 339 -68.66 -0.42 -21.82
C LEU A 339 -70.16 -0.34 -22.22
N PRO A 340 -70.88 0.80 -22.01
CA PRO A 340 -70.38 2.13 -22.43
C PRO A 340 -70.85 3.43 -21.68
N TYR A 341 -70.31 4.57 -22.17
CA TYR A 341 -70.80 5.97 -22.13
C TYR A 341 -70.44 6.96 -20.99
N LYS A 342 -70.44 8.25 -21.42
CA LYS A 342 -70.09 9.52 -20.73
C LYS A 342 -71.32 10.03 -19.91
N VAL A 343 -71.31 11.09 -19.09
CA VAL A 343 -70.72 12.46 -19.18
C VAL A 343 -70.55 13.04 -17.75
N ILE A 344 -69.98 14.26 -17.62
CA ILE A 344 -69.84 15.12 -16.41
C ILE A 344 -68.56 14.80 -15.60
N ASN A 345 -67.68 15.74 -15.20
CA ASN A 345 -67.73 17.21 -15.24
C ASN A 345 -66.44 17.84 -15.82
N LYS A 346 -66.51 19.09 -16.31
CA LYS A 346 -65.43 19.76 -17.07
C LYS A 346 -65.06 21.14 -16.49
N ARG A 347 -64.19 21.20 -15.48
CA ARG A 347 -63.79 22.50 -14.87
C ARG A 347 -62.39 22.64 -14.22
N ILE A 348 -61.47 21.67 -14.34
CA ILE A 348 -60.16 21.70 -13.60
C ILE A 348 -58.93 21.45 -14.51
N ASP A 349 -58.90 22.02 -15.73
CA ASP A 349 -57.78 21.79 -16.68
C ASP A 349 -57.07 23.09 -17.14
N ILE A 350 -57.78 24.22 -17.17
CA ILE A 350 -57.27 25.46 -17.79
C ILE A 350 -56.21 26.18 -16.93
N HIS A 351 -56.24 26.02 -15.60
CA HIS A 351 -55.23 26.62 -14.71
C HIS A 351 -53.89 25.87 -14.68
N ILE A 352 -53.88 24.55 -14.94
CA ILE A 352 -52.65 23.74 -14.87
C ILE A 352 -51.73 24.06 -16.08
N HIS A 353 -52.32 24.31 -17.25
CA HIS A 353 -51.55 24.52 -18.48
C HIS A 353 -50.74 25.81 -18.52
N ILE A 354 -51.20 26.89 -17.89
CA ILE A 354 -50.53 28.21 -17.90
C ILE A 354 -49.27 28.19 -17.03
N ILE A 355 -49.32 27.52 -15.87
CA ILE A 355 -48.18 27.42 -14.93
C ILE A 355 -47.04 26.57 -15.53
N SER A 356 -47.36 25.58 -16.37
CA SER A 356 -46.40 24.69 -17.05
C SER A 356 -45.50 25.42 -18.07
N LEU A 357 -45.90 26.59 -18.57
CA LEU A 357 -45.19 27.32 -19.62
C LEU A 357 -44.18 28.33 -19.07
N SER A 358 -44.51 29.07 -18.01
CA SER A 358 -43.61 30.09 -17.43
C SER A 358 -42.36 29.47 -16.80
N GLN A 359 -42.51 28.36 -16.08
CA GLN A 359 -41.39 27.66 -15.43
C GLN A 359 -40.33 27.17 -16.43
N LYS A 360 -40.75 26.72 -17.63
CA LYS A 360 -39.83 26.21 -18.67
C LYS A 360 -38.92 27.28 -19.27
N MET A 361 -39.33 28.55 -19.29
CA MET A 361 -38.48 29.64 -19.79
C MET A 361 -37.39 30.02 -18.77
N TRP A 362 -37.74 30.09 -17.48
CA TRP A 362 -36.79 30.43 -16.42
C TRP A 362 -35.68 29.39 -16.25
N LEU A 363 -36.03 28.09 -16.26
CA LEU A 363 -35.05 27.00 -16.12
C LEU A 363 -33.99 26.99 -17.24
N ASN A 364 -34.37 27.30 -18.48
CA ASN A 364 -33.43 27.34 -19.61
C ASN A 364 -32.44 28.51 -19.51
N SER A 365 -32.89 29.66 -18.98
CA SER A 365 -32.01 30.83 -18.79
C SER A 365 -30.98 30.59 -17.67
N LEU A 366 -31.44 30.03 -16.54
CA LEU A 366 -30.58 29.60 -15.43
C LEU A 366 -29.55 28.53 -15.86
N PHE A 367 -29.94 27.58 -16.73
CA PHE A 367 -29.01 26.56 -17.22
C PHE A 367 -27.88 27.15 -18.06
N SER A 368 -28.17 28.11 -18.97
CA SER A 368 -27.14 28.79 -19.76
C SER A 368 -26.17 29.60 -18.89
N ILE A 369 -26.68 30.30 -17.87
CA ILE A 369 -25.85 31.06 -16.91
C ILE A 369 -24.98 30.11 -16.09
N LEU A 370 -25.52 28.96 -15.66
CA LEU A 370 -24.77 27.95 -14.91
C LEU A 370 -23.66 27.30 -15.76
N CYS A 371 -23.90 27.05 -17.05
CA CYS A 371 -22.87 26.59 -17.98
C CYS A 371 -21.76 27.62 -18.21
N LEU A 372 -22.09 28.91 -18.28
CA LEU A 372 -21.11 30.01 -18.34
C LEU A 372 -20.30 30.12 -17.04
N ALA A 373 -20.90 29.94 -15.87
CA ALA A 373 -20.19 29.93 -14.59
C ALA A 373 -19.25 28.72 -14.44
N LEU A 374 -19.69 27.52 -14.86
CA LEU A 374 -18.88 26.30 -14.84
C LEU A 374 -17.73 26.29 -15.87
N ALA A 375 -17.76 27.19 -16.86
CA ALA A 375 -16.65 27.40 -17.79
C ALA A 375 -15.51 28.27 -17.22
N VAL A 376 -15.67 28.80 -16.00
CA VAL A 376 -14.72 29.73 -15.36
C VAL A 376 -14.13 29.16 -14.04
N SER A 377 -14.62 28.01 -13.56
CA SER A 377 -14.15 27.39 -12.31
C SER A 377 -12.87 26.56 -12.50
N PHE A 378 -11.73 27.28 -12.57
CA PHE A 378 -10.33 26.89 -12.33
C PHE A 378 -9.93 25.40 -12.28
N ASP A 379 -8.89 25.06 -13.08
CA ASP A 379 -8.16 23.80 -12.97
C ASP A 379 -7.50 23.62 -11.60
N TYR A 380 -7.83 22.51 -10.92
CA TYR A 380 -7.02 21.99 -9.82
C TYR A 380 -5.84 21.18 -10.37
N VAL A 381 -4.84 21.88 -10.89
CA VAL A 381 -3.48 21.34 -10.98
C VAL A 381 -3.00 21.07 -9.55
N SER A 382 -2.32 19.95 -9.32
CA SER A 382 -1.59 19.71 -8.07
C SER A 382 -0.32 20.55 -8.01
N ALA A 383 -0.48 21.88 -8.00
CA ALA A 383 0.60 22.80 -7.70
C ALA A 383 1.07 22.56 -6.27
N VAL A 384 2.39 22.57 -6.07
CA VAL A 384 2.94 22.70 -4.72
C VAL A 384 2.47 24.04 -4.17
N VAL A 385 1.72 23.99 -3.07
CA VAL A 385 1.27 25.19 -2.38
C VAL A 385 2.49 25.78 -1.71
N CYS A 386 3.15 26.72 -2.37
CA CYS A 386 4.03 27.68 -1.73
C CYS A 386 3.19 28.65 -0.86
N GLY A 387 3.81 29.55 -0.10
CA GLY A 387 3.10 30.40 0.86
C GLY A 387 1.95 31.21 0.24
N ASP A 388 0.97 31.62 1.07
CA ASP A 388 -0.24 32.40 0.71
C ASP A 388 0.09 33.87 0.28
N SER A 389 1.20 34.08 -0.44
CA SER A 389 1.87 35.36 -0.65
C SER A 389 2.02 35.75 -2.13
N MET A 390 2.44 36.99 -2.35
CA MET A 390 2.46 37.66 -3.66
C MET A 390 3.40 36.98 -4.67
N PHE A 391 3.19 37.25 -5.96
CA PHE A 391 4.10 36.83 -7.02
C PHE A 391 5.15 37.91 -7.32
N PHE A 392 6.39 37.49 -7.59
CA PHE A 392 7.45 38.36 -8.11
C PHE A 392 7.75 38.03 -9.59
N THR A 393 8.42 38.95 -10.30
CA THR A 393 8.84 38.74 -11.70
C THR A 393 10.12 37.89 -11.77
N PRO A 394 10.11 36.71 -12.44
CA PRO A 394 11.31 35.89 -12.59
C PRO A 394 12.50 36.63 -13.19
N ASN A 395 13.71 36.38 -12.69
CA ASN A 395 14.95 37.12 -12.96
C ASN A 395 14.93 38.62 -12.61
N GLY A 396 13.89 39.13 -11.93
CA GLY A 396 13.90 40.46 -11.32
C GLY A 396 14.79 40.54 -10.08
N THR A 397 14.97 41.74 -9.51
CA THR A 397 15.83 42.00 -8.34
C THR A 397 15.56 41.05 -7.17
N TYR A 398 14.27 40.79 -6.90
CA TYR A 398 13.84 39.84 -5.87
C TYR A 398 14.37 38.42 -6.13
N ASP A 399 14.15 37.87 -7.33
CA ASP A 399 14.57 36.51 -7.69
C ASP A 399 16.11 36.36 -7.66
N THR A 400 16.83 37.39 -8.11
CA THR A 400 18.30 37.45 -8.04
C THR A 400 18.79 37.40 -6.59
N ASN A 401 18.23 38.23 -5.71
CA ASN A 401 18.55 38.23 -4.28
C ASN A 401 18.17 36.88 -3.62
N ARG A 402 17.03 36.30 -4.01
CA ARG A 402 16.53 35.01 -3.49
C ARG A 402 17.50 33.88 -3.80
N ARG A 403 17.93 33.78 -5.07
CA ARG A 403 18.89 32.77 -5.53
C ARG A 403 20.24 32.92 -4.82
N LEU A 404 20.72 34.16 -4.65
CA LEU A 404 21.96 34.44 -3.92
C LEU A 404 21.88 34.01 -2.44
N VAL A 405 20.79 34.36 -1.75
CA VAL A 405 20.57 34.01 -0.34
C VAL A 405 20.44 32.49 -0.17
N LEU A 406 19.59 31.83 -0.94
CA LEU A 406 19.39 30.38 -0.85
C LEU A 406 20.63 29.56 -1.29
N ALA A 407 21.47 30.09 -2.21
CA ALA A 407 22.73 29.45 -2.57
C ALA A 407 23.82 29.57 -1.48
N THR A 408 23.77 30.61 -0.65
CA THR A 408 24.75 30.88 0.42
C THR A 408 24.27 30.46 1.81
N LEU A 409 23.00 30.04 1.94
CA LEU A 409 22.40 29.73 3.24
C LEU A 409 23.13 28.60 3.98
N ALA A 410 23.47 27.50 3.29
CA ALA A 410 24.10 26.34 3.91
C ALA A 410 25.44 26.67 4.59
N SER A 411 26.34 27.39 3.91
CA SER A 411 27.65 27.80 4.45
C SER A 411 27.53 28.80 5.62
N ASN A 412 26.47 29.59 5.65
CA ASN A 412 26.21 30.51 6.76
C ASN A 412 25.58 29.79 7.98
N VAL A 413 24.69 28.81 7.75
CA VAL A 413 24.11 27.98 8.84
C VAL A 413 25.18 27.16 9.57
N ILE A 414 26.13 26.55 8.85
CA ILE A 414 27.20 25.76 9.49
C ILE A 414 28.23 26.61 10.23
N SER A 415 28.43 27.87 9.84
CA SER A 415 29.35 28.78 10.54
C SER A 415 28.75 29.42 11.79
N GLN A 416 27.46 29.14 12.10
CA GLN A 416 26.72 29.71 13.22
C GLN A 416 25.88 28.67 14.00
N ASP A 417 26.53 27.60 14.49
CA ASP A 417 25.93 26.56 15.37
C ASP A 417 24.64 25.91 14.83
N GLY A 418 24.55 25.75 13.50
CA GLY A 418 23.37 25.14 12.85
C GLY A 418 22.17 26.07 12.73
N TYR A 419 22.37 27.39 12.79
CA TYR A 419 21.33 28.41 12.66
C TYR A 419 21.82 29.64 11.88
N TYR A 420 21.04 30.17 10.93
CA TYR A 420 21.32 31.49 10.32
C TYR A 420 20.07 32.16 9.75
N ASN A 421 19.92 33.47 10.01
CA ASN A 421 18.99 34.34 9.31
C ASN A 421 19.71 35.53 8.65
N VAL A 422 19.12 36.04 7.56
CA VAL A 422 19.64 37.19 6.84
C VAL A 422 18.53 37.97 6.15
N SER A 423 18.71 39.28 6.06
CA SER A 423 17.91 40.16 5.20
C SER A 423 18.78 40.75 4.08
N VAL A 424 18.37 40.62 2.82
CA VAL A 424 19.16 41.06 1.65
C VAL A 424 18.28 41.82 0.65
N GLY A 425 18.80 42.95 0.16
CA GLY A 425 18.15 43.80 -0.83
C GLY A 425 17.48 45.04 -0.23
N GLU A 426 16.82 45.82 -1.08
CA GLU A 426 16.09 47.03 -0.69
C GLU A 426 14.76 47.13 -1.42
N GLY A 427 13.79 47.82 -0.81
CA GLY A 427 12.47 48.07 -1.40
C GLY A 427 11.79 46.76 -1.90
N PRO A 428 11.30 46.71 -3.15
CA PRO A 428 10.65 45.50 -3.70
C PRO A 428 11.63 44.33 -3.97
N GLY A 429 12.94 44.52 -3.79
CA GLY A 429 13.95 43.46 -3.84
C GLY A 429 14.35 42.90 -2.47
N MET A 430 13.77 43.40 -1.37
CA MET A 430 14.09 42.99 -0.01
C MET A 430 13.58 41.56 0.29
N ILE A 431 14.48 40.72 0.81
CA ILE A 431 14.21 39.33 1.19
C ILE A 431 14.67 39.08 2.61
N TYR A 432 13.84 38.35 3.35
CA TYR A 432 14.17 37.74 4.64
C TYR A 432 14.31 36.24 4.44
N ALA A 433 15.34 35.64 5.03
CA ALA A 433 15.52 34.20 5.02
C ALA A 433 15.95 33.65 6.38
N LEU A 434 15.75 32.34 6.55
CA LEU A 434 16.11 31.55 7.72
C LEU A 434 16.47 30.12 7.26
N GLY A 435 17.61 29.62 7.71
CA GLY A 435 17.96 28.20 7.70
C GLY A 435 18.32 27.74 9.12
N MET A 436 17.91 26.53 9.50
CA MET A 436 18.31 25.93 10.77
C MET A 436 18.28 24.40 10.72
N CYS A 437 19.11 23.74 11.52
CA CYS A 437 19.18 22.29 11.68
C CYS A 437 18.75 21.87 13.09
N ILE A 438 18.52 20.58 13.34
CA ILE A 438 18.25 20.12 14.72
C ILE A 438 19.51 20.18 15.60
N PRO A 439 19.38 20.43 16.91
CA PRO A 439 20.50 20.42 17.85
C PRO A 439 21.38 19.18 17.74
N GLY A 440 22.68 19.39 17.55
CA GLY A 440 23.66 18.30 17.47
C GLY A 440 23.79 17.63 16.11
N THR A 441 23.13 18.13 15.05
CA THR A 441 23.40 17.70 13.67
C THR A 441 24.88 17.94 13.32
N GLU A 442 25.54 16.96 12.69
CA GLU A 442 26.87 17.16 12.12
C GLU A 442 26.88 18.32 11.10
N PRO A 443 27.90 19.20 11.08
CA PRO A 443 27.95 20.33 10.15
C PRO A 443 27.74 19.95 8.68
N GLN A 444 28.32 18.85 8.20
CA GLN A 444 28.13 18.43 6.80
C GLN A 444 26.69 17.99 6.52
N THR A 445 26.11 17.13 7.37
CA THR A 445 24.71 16.69 7.26
C THR A 445 23.74 17.87 7.34
N CYS A 446 24.04 18.88 8.16
CA CYS A 446 23.31 20.14 8.23
C CYS A 446 23.42 20.95 6.92
N SER A 447 24.64 21.14 6.39
CA SER A 447 24.88 21.80 5.10
C SER A 447 24.11 21.14 3.96
N ASP A 448 24.22 19.81 3.85
CA ASP A 448 23.61 19.02 2.77
C ASP A 448 22.08 19.11 2.80
N CYS A 449 21.49 19.08 4.00
CA CYS A 449 20.06 19.28 4.18
C CYS A 449 19.62 20.69 3.78
N ILE A 450 20.29 21.74 4.30
CA ILE A 450 19.95 23.13 3.98
C ILE A 450 20.11 23.40 2.48
N GLN A 451 21.14 22.85 1.83
CA GLN A 451 21.34 22.97 0.39
C GLN A 451 20.23 22.24 -0.40
N ALA A 452 19.82 21.04 0.04
CA ALA A 452 18.73 20.29 -0.58
C ALA A 452 17.38 21.03 -0.48
N SER A 453 17.01 21.51 0.71
CA SER A 453 15.79 22.30 0.94
C SER A 453 15.82 23.65 0.22
N SER A 454 16.97 24.33 0.21
CA SER A 454 17.14 25.60 -0.54
C SER A 454 16.98 25.40 -2.05
N LYS A 455 17.49 24.28 -2.59
CA LYS A 455 17.30 23.91 -3.99
C LYS A 455 15.85 23.55 -4.29
N TYR A 456 15.22 22.75 -3.43
CA TYR A 456 13.80 22.38 -3.52
C TYR A 456 12.89 23.63 -3.60
N LEU A 457 13.08 24.58 -2.69
CA LEU A 457 12.33 25.84 -2.66
C LEU A 457 12.57 26.74 -3.88
N LEU A 458 13.72 26.64 -4.55
CA LEU A 458 13.98 27.32 -5.84
C LEU A 458 13.33 26.61 -7.04
N GLN A 459 13.21 25.27 -7.01
CA GLN A 459 12.63 24.47 -8.10
C GLN A 459 11.10 24.52 -8.11
N ASP A 460 10.45 24.36 -6.96
CA ASP A 460 8.99 24.22 -6.86
C ASP A 460 8.29 25.57 -6.72
N CYS A 461 8.88 26.52 -5.97
CA CYS A 461 8.31 27.84 -5.71
C CYS A 461 8.88 28.91 -6.66
N GLN A 462 8.71 28.73 -7.96
CA GLN A 462 9.44 29.50 -8.98
C GLN A 462 9.16 31.01 -8.97
N ASN A 463 7.99 31.48 -8.50
CA ASN A 463 7.58 32.88 -8.59
C ASN A 463 6.88 33.46 -7.33
N GLN A 464 6.77 32.70 -6.24
CA GLN A 464 6.06 33.10 -5.01
C GLN A 464 7.01 33.74 -3.99
N THR A 465 6.60 34.84 -3.35
CA THR A 465 7.48 35.60 -2.45
C THR A 465 7.76 34.94 -1.11
N ASP A 466 6.85 34.13 -0.56
CA ASP A 466 7.06 33.36 0.68
C ASP A 466 6.98 31.86 0.40
N SER A 467 7.92 31.09 0.95
CA SER A 467 7.77 29.64 1.08
C SER A 467 8.73 29.07 2.12
N TYR A 468 8.36 27.92 2.69
CA TYR A 468 9.15 27.18 3.69
C TYR A 468 9.16 25.68 3.41
N ASP A 469 10.22 25.02 3.85
CA ASP A 469 10.37 23.58 3.89
C ASP A 469 10.84 23.15 5.28
N TRP A 470 10.28 22.05 5.78
CA TRP A 470 10.87 21.25 6.85
C TRP A 470 11.30 19.94 6.20
N SER A 471 12.59 19.62 6.24
CA SER A 471 13.16 18.38 5.73
C SER A 471 13.57 17.51 6.92
N PRO A 472 12.62 16.75 7.51
CA PRO A 472 12.82 16.09 8.79
C PRO A 472 13.68 14.82 8.68
N PRO A 473 14.36 14.43 9.78
CA PRO A 473 14.47 15.17 11.03
C PRO A 473 15.50 16.32 10.99
N PHE A 474 16.20 16.54 9.87
CA PHE A 474 17.49 17.23 9.87
C PHE A 474 17.43 18.77 9.85
N CYS A 475 16.56 19.40 9.04
CA CYS A 475 16.60 20.87 8.88
C CYS A 475 15.28 21.54 8.44
N TYR A 476 15.31 22.87 8.43
CA TYR A 476 14.27 23.78 7.98
C TYR A 476 14.87 24.95 7.18
N VAL A 477 14.16 25.40 6.15
CA VAL A 477 14.48 26.61 5.37
C VAL A 477 13.21 27.42 5.11
N ARG A 478 13.25 28.75 5.24
CA ARG A 478 12.18 29.66 4.79
C ARG A 478 12.77 30.92 4.14
N TYR A 479 12.07 31.44 3.15
CA TYR A 479 12.28 32.79 2.62
C TYR A 479 10.95 33.55 2.53
N SER A 480 10.99 34.90 2.57
CA SER A 480 9.82 35.78 2.45
C SER A 480 10.18 37.19 2.00
N ASN A 481 9.20 37.95 1.51
CA ASN A 481 9.31 39.40 1.26
C ASN A 481 8.94 40.24 2.50
N SER A 482 8.43 39.63 3.57
CA SER A 482 8.15 40.29 4.86
C SER A 482 8.96 39.67 6.00
N SER A 483 9.18 40.44 7.06
CA SER A 483 9.93 39.99 8.24
C SER A 483 9.09 39.04 9.10
N PHE A 484 9.21 37.73 8.87
CA PHE A 484 8.49 36.70 9.61
C PHE A 484 9.06 36.36 11.00
N TYR A 485 10.18 36.97 11.42
CA TYR A 485 10.91 36.52 12.63
C TYR A 485 10.11 36.60 13.93
N ASN A 486 9.09 37.46 14.04
CA ASN A 486 8.25 37.58 15.25
C ASN A 486 6.75 37.33 14.98
N GLU A 487 6.39 36.68 13.86
CA GLU A 487 4.99 36.51 13.46
C GLU A 487 4.54 35.04 13.51
N ILE A 488 3.40 34.76 14.16
CA ILE A 488 2.81 33.42 14.24
C ILE A 488 2.10 33.02 12.93
N THR A 489 2.88 32.73 11.88
CA THR A 489 2.33 32.22 10.61
C THR A 489 1.90 30.75 10.78
N LEU A 490 0.60 30.47 10.89
CA LEU A 490 0.05 29.11 11.04
C LEU A 490 -0.31 28.42 9.70
N LYS A 491 -0.24 29.13 8.58
CA LYS A 491 -0.62 28.64 7.23
C LYS A 491 0.45 28.99 6.18
N PRO A 492 0.55 28.23 5.07
CA PRO A 492 -0.14 26.96 4.79
C PRO A 492 0.28 25.85 5.77
N GLN A 493 -0.49 24.75 5.84
CA GLN A 493 -0.23 23.64 6.76
C GLN A 493 -0.20 22.31 5.98
N TYR A 494 0.76 21.44 6.29
CA TYR A 494 0.88 20.11 5.70
C TYR A 494 0.76 19.06 6.80
N ALA A 495 0.13 17.93 6.49
CA ALA A 495 -0.03 16.81 7.41
C ALA A 495 0.12 15.49 6.66
N GLU A 496 1.01 14.65 7.14
CA GLU A 496 1.35 13.33 6.61
C GLU A 496 0.98 12.26 7.65
N TYR A 497 0.66 11.06 7.19
CA TYR A 497 0.30 9.93 8.04
C TYR A 497 1.01 8.66 7.56
N TYR A 498 1.54 7.88 8.49
CA TYR A 498 2.27 6.65 8.18
C TYR A 498 1.31 5.46 8.22
N THR A 499 1.07 4.86 7.06
CA THR A 499 0.06 3.81 6.88
C THR A 499 0.48 2.49 7.54
N GLY A 500 -0.31 2.04 8.50
CA GLY A 500 -0.18 0.73 9.13
C GLY A 500 -1.04 0.65 10.40
N ASP A 501 -1.45 -0.55 10.77
CA ASP A 501 -2.37 -0.79 11.88
C ASP A 501 -1.67 -0.73 13.24
N ILE A 502 -2.28 -0.05 14.20
CA ILE A 502 -1.74 0.11 15.57
C ILE A 502 -1.66 -1.28 16.25
N PRO A 503 -0.48 -1.72 16.73
CA PRO A 503 -0.29 -3.06 17.26
C PRO A 503 -0.81 -3.19 18.70
N GLY A 504 -2.11 -3.42 18.86
CA GLY A 504 -2.75 -3.67 20.16
C GLY A 504 -3.96 -2.78 20.43
N ASN A 505 -4.16 -2.40 21.69
CA ASN A 505 -5.32 -1.62 22.11
C ASN A 505 -5.22 -0.15 21.66
N VAL A 506 -5.96 0.21 20.60
CA VAL A 506 -6.02 1.57 20.01
C VAL A 506 -6.40 2.63 21.04
N THR A 507 -7.29 2.32 22.00
CA THR A 507 -7.70 3.25 23.06
C THR A 507 -6.54 3.58 24.00
N GLU A 508 -5.70 2.60 24.30
CA GLU A 508 -4.52 2.77 25.16
C GLU A 508 -3.36 3.45 24.43
N PHE A 509 -3.14 3.11 23.15
CA PHE A 509 -2.21 3.83 22.27
C PHE A 509 -2.55 5.33 22.23
N ASN A 510 -3.82 5.66 21.96
CA ASN A 510 -4.26 7.06 21.89
C ASN A 510 -4.12 7.79 23.24
N ARG A 511 -4.39 7.12 24.37
CA ARG A 511 -4.14 7.72 25.70
C ARG A 511 -2.66 8.03 25.92
N LEU A 512 -1.78 7.05 25.68
CA LEU A 512 -0.33 7.21 25.86
C LEU A 512 0.26 8.24 24.89
N TRP A 513 -0.24 8.29 23.66
CA TRP A 513 0.09 9.33 22.68
C TRP A 513 -0.33 10.72 23.16
N GLU A 514 -1.55 10.89 23.69
CA GLU A 514 -1.98 12.19 24.25
C GLU A 514 -1.17 12.61 25.48
N ASP A 515 -0.80 11.67 26.35
CA ASP A 515 0.06 11.91 27.50
C ASP A 515 1.49 12.30 27.07
N LEU A 516 2.04 11.67 26.02
CA LEU A 516 3.30 12.07 25.38
C LEU A 516 3.20 13.47 24.75
N MET A 517 2.16 13.74 23.95
CA MET A 517 1.98 15.03 23.27
C MET A 517 1.86 16.18 24.27
N ARG A 518 1.16 15.97 25.40
CA ARG A 518 1.02 16.96 26.46
C ARG A 518 2.35 17.32 27.12
N ARG A 519 3.21 16.32 27.36
CA ARG A 519 4.57 16.53 27.90
C ARG A 519 5.46 17.22 26.88
N MET A 520 5.44 16.76 25.62
CA MET A 520 6.20 17.31 24.50
C MET A 520 5.90 18.80 24.24
N ILE A 521 4.62 19.18 24.14
CA ILE A 521 4.20 20.59 23.96
C ILE A 521 4.76 21.44 25.10
N THR A 522 4.63 20.97 26.35
CA THR A 522 5.07 21.71 27.54
C THR A 522 6.57 21.95 27.51
N ALA A 523 7.37 20.90 27.32
CA ALA A 523 8.83 20.97 27.28
C ALA A 523 9.35 21.84 26.12
N THR A 524 8.79 21.68 24.91
CA THR A 524 9.20 22.45 23.73
C THR A 524 8.88 23.94 23.93
N SER A 525 7.74 24.27 24.51
CA SER A 525 7.32 25.66 24.74
C SER A 525 8.12 26.33 25.87
N SER A 526 8.55 25.58 26.88
CA SER A 526 9.24 26.10 28.08
C SER A 526 10.77 26.17 27.98
N SER A 527 11.36 25.92 26.80
CA SER A 527 12.82 25.89 26.63
C SER A 527 13.49 27.20 27.07
N THR A 528 14.46 27.11 27.99
CA THR A 528 15.26 28.23 28.50
C THR A 528 16.20 28.82 27.43
N PRO A 529 16.72 30.05 27.62
CA PRO A 529 17.53 30.74 26.60
C PRO A 529 18.94 30.15 26.41
N GLY A 530 19.02 29.06 25.64
CA GLY A 530 20.26 28.55 25.03
C GLY A 530 20.60 29.26 23.71
N SER A 531 21.54 28.68 22.94
CA SER A 531 21.84 29.13 21.56
C SER A 531 20.59 29.03 20.68
N PRO A 532 20.42 29.88 19.64
CA PRO A 532 19.19 29.93 18.86
C PRO A 532 18.75 28.58 18.30
N ALA A 533 19.68 27.79 17.77
CA ALA A 533 19.42 26.44 17.25
C ALA A 533 18.76 25.48 18.26
N ARG A 534 18.98 25.69 19.57
CA ARG A 534 18.49 24.82 20.66
C ARG A 534 17.20 25.31 21.32
N ARG A 535 16.66 26.46 20.92
CA ARG A 535 15.38 26.96 21.44
C ARG A 535 14.22 26.23 20.78
N HIS A 536 13.20 25.96 21.57
CA HIS A 536 11.98 25.29 21.16
C HIS A 536 12.21 24.00 20.36
N TYR A 537 13.05 23.11 20.88
CA TYR A 537 13.22 21.73 20.38
C TYR A 537 13.02 20.75 21.53
N THR A 538 12.32 19.64 21.29
CA THR A 538 12.25 18.51 22.23
C THR A 538 12.01 17.21 21.46
N VAL A 539 12.58 16.12 21.98
CA VAL A 539 12.29 14.73 21.62
C VAL A 539 12.04 13.93 22.90
N ASP A 540 11.12 12.96 22.84
CA ASP A 540 10.80 12.06 23.95
C ASP A 540 10.13 10.79 23.40
N MET A 541 9.93 9.79 24.27
CA MET A 541 9.14 8.60 23.95
C MET A 541 8.28 8.13 25.13
N ILE A 542 7.35 7.22 24.86
CA ILE A 542 6.62 6.49 25.90
C ILE A 542 6.48 5.01 25.48
N PRO A 543 6.71 4.03 26.39
CA PRO A 543 6.44 2.63 26.06
C PRO A 543 4.94 2.39 25.88
N PHE A 544 4.57 1.56 24.90
CA PHE A 544 3.17 1.17 24.64
C PHE A 544 2.96 -0.33 24.85
N THR A 545 3.86 -1.16 24.34
CA THR A 545 3.90 -2.60 24.65
C THR A 545 5.34 -3.02 24.97
N GLY A 546 5.55 -4.26 25.45
CA GLY A 546 6.89 -4.78 25.73
C GLY A 546 7.85 -4.83 24.53
N PHE A 547 7.37 -4.52 23.31
CA PHE A 547 8.17 -4.51 22.08
C PHE A 547 7.93 -3.26 21.21
N VAL A 548 7.10 -2.29 21.65
CA VAL A 548 6.73 -1.09 20.88
C VAL A 548 6.68 0.14 21.76
N ASN A 549 7.42 1.18 21.38
CA ASN A 549 7.38 2.51 21.97
C ASN A 549 6.68 3.48 21.00
N ILE A 550 6.24 4.63 21.50
CA ILE A 550 5.82 5.78 20.69
C ILE A 550 6.89 6.87 20.87
N TYR A 551 7.54 7.27 19.78
CA TYR A 551 8.55 8.31 19.73
C TYR A 551 7.93 9.61 19.21
N ALA A 552 8.43 10.76 19.70
CA ALA A 552 7.96 12.07 19.29
C ALA A 552 9.10 13.08 19.15
N LEU A 553 8.93 14.02 18.22
CA LEU A 553 9.77 15.21 18.02
C LEU A 553 8.85 16.42 17.86
N MET A 554 9.18 17.53 18.51
CA MET A 554 8.53 18.83 18.31
C MET A 554 9.58 19.93 18.19
N GLN A 555 9.37 20.87 17.27
CA GLN A 555 10.25 22.01 17.08
C GLN A 555 9.46 23.28 16.70
N CYS A 556 9.91 24.45 17.14
CA CYS A 556 9.48 25.76 16.64
C CYS A 556 10.68 26.57 16.15
N ILE A 557 10.45 27.63 15.37
CA ILE A 557 11.53 28.57 15.02
C ILE A 557 11.98 29.38 16.27
N PRO A 558 13.26 29.77 16.41
CA PRO A 558 13.83 30.25 17.70
C PRO A 558 13.33 31.60 18.25
N TRP A 559 12.40 32.25 17.57
CA TRP A 559 12.08 33.67 17.69
C TRP A 559 10.61 33.96 18.00
N ILE A 560 9.70 33.00 17.75
CA ILE A 560 8.32 33.12 18.24
C ILE A 560 8.29 32.96 19.75
N SER A 561 7.29 33.55 20.42
CA SER A 561 7.17 33.41 21.86
C SER A 561 6.89 31.96 22.30
N SER A 562 7.21 31.61 23.54
CA SER A 562 6.78 30.35 24.16
C SER A 562 5.27 30.12 24.01
N GLU A 563 4.46 31.17 24.11
CA GLU A 563 3.00 31.10 23.96
C GLU A 563 2.60 30.78 22.51
N ASP A 564 3.31 31.32 21.52
CA ASP A 564 3.04 31.11 20.10
C ASP A 564 3.57 29.76 19.59
N CYS A 565 4.71 29.30 20.12
CA CYS A 565 5.15 27.92 19.96
C CYS A 565 4.13 26.94 20.55
N GLN A 566 3.62 27.21 21.77
CA GLN A 566 2.59 26.40 22.39
C GLN A 566 1.30 26.36 21.56
N LYS A 567 0.80 27.52 21.09
CA LYS A 567 -0.36 27.61 20.17
C LYS A 567 -0.14 26.79 18.90
N CYS A 568 1.03 26.92 18.28
CA CYS A 568 1.35 26.26 17.02
C CYS A 568 1.40 24.74 17.18
N LEU A 569 2.10 24.24 18.20
CA LEU A 569 2.21 22.81 18.50
C LEU A 569 0.86 22.19 18.95
N LEU A 570 0.05 22.92 19.73
CA LEU A 570 -1.32 22.53 20.04
C LEU A 570 -2.16 22.34 18.76
N GLU A 571 -2.03 23.25 17.79
CA GLU A 571 -2.79 23.15 16.52
C GLU A 571 -2.19 22.14 15.53
N ASN A 572 -0.96 21.67 15.74
CA ASN A 572 -0.44 20.46 15.09
C ASN A 572 -1.06 19.20 15.70
N VAL A 573 -1.03 19.07 17.03
CA VAL A 573 -1.61 17.91 17.75
C VAL A 573 -3.11 17.79 17.49
N ARG A 574 -3.87 18.88 17.53
CA ARG A 574 -5.30 18.88 17.14
C ARG A 574 -5.49 18.49 15.67
N ARG A 575 -4.62 18.92 14.75
CA ARG A 575 -4.69 18.50 13.34
C ARG A 575 -4.50 16.98 13.22
N GLN A 576 -3.51 16.43 13.94
CA GLN A 576 -3.17 15.01 13.92
C GLN A 576 -4.29 14.14 14.54
N GLN A 577 -4.86 14.54 15.68
CA GLN A 577 -6.05 13.89 16.26
C GLN A 577 -7.22 13.83 15.26
N ASN A 578 -7.49 14.94 14.56
CA ASN A 578 -8.64 15.06 13.65
C ASN A 578 -8.45 14.37 12.28
N CYS A 579 -7.21 14.14 11.82
CA CYS A 579 -6.96 13.46 10.53
C CYS A 579 -6.55 12.00 10.68
N CYS A 580 -5.85 11.66 11.76
CA CYS A 580 -4.81 10.65 11.71
C CYS A 580 -4.76 9.72 12.95
N SER A 581 -5.71 9.84 13.88
CA SER A 581 -5.85 9.09 15.15
C SER A 581 -6.12 7.57 15.03
N LYS A 582 -5.88 6.99 13.84
CA LYS A 582 -6.01 5.56 13.51
C LYS A 582 -4.76 4.96 12.86
N TYR A 583 -3.67 5.73 12.76
CA TYR A 583 -2.42 5.36 12.10
C TYR A 583 -1.30 5.25 13.13
N LYS A 584 -0.26 4.43 12.86
CA LYS A 584 0.92 4.28 13.74
C LYS A 584 1.69 5.59 13.99
N GLY A 585 1.58 6.56 13.09
CA GLY A 585 2.33 7.81 13.17
C GLY A 585 1.94 8.83 12.11
N GLY A 586 2.63 9.96 12.12
CA GLY A 586 2.44 11.06 11.18
C GLY A 586 3.26 12.30 11.52
N SER A 587 3.24 13.27 10.63
CA SER A 587 3.93 14.56 10.79
C SER A 587 2.99 15.72 10.46
N VAL A 588 3.16 16.87 11.13
CA VAL A 588 2.43 18.10 10.82
C VAL A 588 3.42 19.28 10.77
N ARG A 589 3.43 19.97 9.62
CA ARG A 589 4.38 21.04 9.26
C ARG A 589 3.63 22.37 9.11
N ARG A 590 4.10 23.42 9.79
CA ARG A 590 3.63 24.82 9.70
C ARG A 590 4.83 25.75 9.49
N PRO A 591 4.67 27.00 9.01
CA PRO A 591 5.80 27.89 8.76
C PRO A 591 6.65 28.21 9.99
N VAL A 592 6.09 28.05 11.21
CA VAL A 592 6.78 28.39 12.47
C VAL A 592 6.92 27.22 13.45
N CYS A 593 6.34 26.03 13.18
CA CYS A 593 6.52 24.83 14.00
C CYS A 593 6.28 23.51 13.28
N TYR A 594 6.82 22.44 13.87
CA TYR A 594 6.79 21.06 13.40
C TYR A 594 6.48 20.09 14.54
N SER A 595 5.74 19.02 14.24
CA SER A 595 5.63 17.84 15.11
C SER A 595 5.66 16.55 14.30
N LEU A 596 6.29 15.53 14.86
CA LEU A 596 6.45 14.20 14.27
C LEU A 596 6.24 13.14 15.35
N THR A 597 5.52 12.06 15.04
CA THR A 597 5.34 10.92 15.95
C THR A 597 5.31 9.60 15.19
N ASP A 598 5.96 8.56 15.71
CA ASP A 598 6.01 7.22 15.09
C ASP A 598 6.19 6.13 16.17
N THR A 599 5.97 4.89 15.80
CA THR A 599 6.36 3.67 16.54
C THR A 599 7.85 3.33 16.45
N SER A 600 8.62 4.00 15.58
CA SER A 600 10.08 3.82 15.39
C SER A 600 10.87 5.08 15.78
N PRO A 601 12.12 4.95 16.27
CA PRO A 601 12.96 6.11 16.60
C PRO A 601 13.47 6.81 15.33
N PHE A 602 13.63 8.13 15.41
CA PHE A 602 14.18 8.94 14.31
C PHE A 602 15.72 9.02 14.40
N PHE A 603 16.39 8.57 13.34
CA PHE A 603 17.85 8.65 13.20
C PHE A 603 18.33 10.10 13.28
N GLY A 604 19.45 10.35 13.97
CA GLY A 604 19.96 11.70 14.28
C GLY A 604 19.27 12.41 15.45
N ALA A 605 18.04 12.02 15.83
CA ALA A 605 17.26 12.75 16.83
C ALA A 605 17.39 12.17 18.27
N PHE A 606 17.61 10.85 18.39
CA PHE A 606 17.73 10.16 19.69
C PHE A 606 19.16 9.71 20.02
N ASP A 607 20.10 9.82 19.09
CA ASP A 607 21.42 9.17 19.17
C ASP A 607 22.32 9.69 20.31
N ASN A 608 22.00 10.87 20.87
CA ASN A 608 22.69 11.48 22.02
C ASN A 608 21.87 11.44 23.33
N ILE A 609 20.80 10.65 23.41
CA ILE A 609 19.87 10.65 24.56
C ILE A 609 19.88 9.31 25.29
N THR A 610 20.56 9.29 26.45
CA THR A 610 20.36 8.24 27.45
C THR A 610 18.93 8.32 28.00
N LEU A 611 18.09 7.34 27.64
CA LEU A 611 16.70 7.23 28.09
C LEU A 611 16.62 7.05 29.61
N SER A 612 16.21 8.09 30.33
CA SER A 612 15.88 8.00 31.75
C SER A 612 14.66 7.09 31.98
N PRO A 613 14.68 6.18 32.96
CA PRO A 613 13.54 5.30 33.24
C PRO A 613 12.31 6.10 33.73
N PRO A 614 11.07 5.67 33.41
CA PRO A 614 9.87 6.38 33.83
C PRO A 614 9.69 6.43 35.37
N PRO A 615 9.18 7.54 35.94
CA PRO A 615 8.77 7.57 37.35
C PRO A 615 7.62 6.58 37.61
N GLN A 616 7.71 5.82 38.70
CA GLN A 616 6.62 4.93 39.12
C GLN A 616 5.43 5.74 39.64
N GLY A 617 4.28 5.62 38.97
CA GLY A 617 3.04 6.30 39.37
C GLY A 617 2.32 5.60 40.54
N PRO A 618 1.78 6.33 41.54
CA PRO A 618 0.97 5.74 42.61
C PRO A 618 -0.40 5.18 42.16
N LEU A 619 -0.96 4.30 42.99
CA LEU A 619 -2.26 3.65 42.77
C LEU A 619 -3.46 4.64 42.81
N PRO A 620 -4.54 4.37 42.06
CA PRO A 620 -5.75 5.21 42.07
C PRO A 620 -6.60 4.99 43.33
N GLN A 621 -7.26 6.05 43.80
CA GLN A 621 -8.33 5.99 44.80
C GLN A 621 -9.64 6.62 44.30
N ALA A 622 -10.75 6.24 44.94
CA ALA A 622 -12.11 6.55 44.50
C ALA A 622 -12.53 8.03 44.73
N PRO A 623 -13.48 8.57 43.94
CA PRO A 623 -13.89 9.97 44.01
C PRO A 623 -14.73 10.32 45.24
N ARG A 624 -14.65 11.58 45.67
CA ARG A 624 -15.60 12.21 46.60
C ARG A 624 -16.18 13.50 46.00
N THR A 625 -17.33 13.92 46.52
CA THR A 625 -18.23 14.92 45.93
C THR A 625 -18.17 16.29 46.62
N SER A 626 -18.82 17.29 45.99
CA SER A 626 -19.51 18.45 46.61
C SER A 626 -18.68 19.57 47.30
N PRO A 627 -19.20 20.82 47.44
CA PRO A 627 -20.25 21.53 46.68
C PRO A 627 -19.79 22.98 46.25
N PRO A 628 -20.52 24.14 46.37
CA PRO A 628 -20.62 25.04 45.19
C PRO A 628 -20.43 26.58 45.39
N LEU A 629 -20.40 27.27 44.24
CA LEU A 629 -20.89 28.65 43.97
C LEU A 629 -20.44 29.86 44.83
N GLY A 630 -19.90 30.88 44.14
CA GLY A 630 -19.85 32.28 44.59
C GLY A 630 -19.81 33.23 43.37
N ASP A 631 -20.70 34.22 43.32
CA ASP A 631 -20.88 35.17 42.19
C ASP A 631 -20.35 36.57 42.54
N LEU A 632 -20.14 37.42 41.52
CA LEU A 632 -20.74 38.77 41.39
C LEU A 632 -20.06 39.69 40.33
N THR A 633 -20.89 40.27 39.45
CA THR A 633 -20.71 41.55 38.70
C THR A 633 -19.63 41.64 37.60
N LYS A 634 -19.92 42.08 36.35
CA LYS A 634 -20.34 43.43 35.81
C LYS A 634 -19.26 44.50 36.00
N LYS A 635 -18.91 45.38 35.05
CA LYS A 635 -19.54 45.96 33.82
C LYS A 635 -18.48 46.05 32.68
N ASP A 636 -18.71 46.44 31.40
CA ASP A 636 -19.85 46.59 30.44
C ASP A 636 -19.22 46.77 29.01
N GLY A 637 -19.99 46.83 27.92
CA GLY A 637 -19.46 47.18 26.57
C GLY A 637 -20.53 47.43 25.49
N LYS A 638 -20.35 48.43 24.63
CA LYS A 638 -21.34 48.84 23.58
C LYS A 638 -21.48 47.81 22.46
N THR A 639 -22.71 47.59 22.00
CA THR A 639 -23.08 46.66 20.91
C THR A 639 -23.35 47.36 19.57
N ILE A 640 -23.17 46.61 18.47
CA ILE A 640 -23.53 47.02 17.10
C ILE A 640 -24.97 46.54 16.79
N SER A 641 -25.69 47.28 15.94
CA SER A 641 -27.13 47.06 15.68
C SER A 641 -27.45 45.70 15.03
N THR A 642 -28.41 45.00 15.63
CA THR A 642 -28.86 43.64 15.26
C THR A 642 -29.35 43.50 13.82
N ARG A 643 -29.85 44.57 13.19
CA ARG A 643 -30.42 44.52 11.83
C ARG A 643 -29.41 44.08 10.76
N THR A 644 -28.13 44.47 10.88
CA THR A 644 -27.10 44.15 9.88
C THR A 644 -26.76 42.65 9.87
N ILE A 645 -26.79 42.00 11.04
CA ILE A 645 -26.46 40.57 11.18
C ILE A 645 -27.50 39.70 10.46
N VAL A 646 -28.79 39.98 10.66
CA VAL A 646 -29.89 39.22 10.05
C VAL A 646 -29.84 39.27 8.52
N ALA A 647 -29.50 40.44 7.94
CA ALA A 647 -29.41 40.63 6.49
C ALA A 647 -28.32 39.78 5.81
N ILE A 648 -27.25 39.42 6.53
CA ILE A 648 -26.12 38.65 6.00
C ILE A 648 -26.26 37.15 6.31
N VAL A 649 -26.70 36.79 7.51
CA VAL A 649 -26.77 35.39 7.96
C VAL A 649 -27.84 34.59 7.20
N VAL A 650 -29.01 35.18 6.92
CA VAL A 650 -30.12 34.46 6.28
C VAL A 650 -29.80 34.01 4.84
N PRO A 651 -29.28 34.87 3.93
CA PRO A 651 -28.87 34.43 2.60
C PRO A 651 -27.78 33.34 2.61
N VAL A 652 -26.77 33.49 3.47
CA VAL A 652 -25.66 32.52 3.58
C VAL A 652 -26.17 31.15 4.04
N ALA A 653 -27.06 31.10 5.04
CA ALA A 653 -27.66 29.85 5.50
C ALA A 653 -28.47 29.14 4.40
N ILE A 654 -29.23 29.90 3.58
CA ILE A 654 -29.99 29.35 2.46
C ILE A 654 -29.06 28.80 1.38
N ILE A 655 -27.98 29.51 1.03
CA ILE A 655 -26.99 29.05 0.04
C ILE A 655 -26.32 27.75 0.51
N VAL A 656 -25.89 27.67 1.77
CA VAL A 656 -25.28 26.44 2.32
C VAL A 656 -26.28 25.27 2.31
N LEU A 657 -27.55 25.50 2.62
CA LEU A 657 -28.59 24.47 2.57
C LEU A 657 -28.82 23.95 1.13
N LEU A 658 -28.87 24.85 0.15
CA LEU A 658 -29.02 24.50 -1.27
C LEU A 658 -27.80 23.75 -1.81
N LEU A 659 -26.58 24.13 -1.40
CA LEU A 659 -25.35 23.40 -1.75
C LEU A 659 -25.33 21.99 -1.13
N ALA A 660 -25.78 21.82 0.12
CA ALA A 660 -25.89 20.51 0.76
C ALA A 660 -26.95 19.61 0.07
N LEU A 661 -28.09 20.17 -0.32
CA LEU A 661 -29.12 19.46 -1.08
C LEU A 661 -28.62 19.10 -2.50
N GLY A 662 -27.93 20.02 -3.18
CA GLY A 662 -27.28 19.75 -4.47
C GLY A 662 -26.22 18.65 -4.38
N PHE A 663 -25.36 18.67 -3.36
CA PHE A 663 -24.32 17.68 -3.14
C PHE A 663 -24.88 16.29 -2.80
N THR A 664 -25.93 16.20 -1.97
CA THR A 664 -26.59 14.92 -1.67
C THR A 664 -27.33 14.35 -2.88
N PHE A 665 -27.97 15.20 -3.70
CA PHE A 665 -28.59 14.77 -4.97
C PHE A 665 -27.54 14.34 -6.01
N TYR A 666 -26.39 15.03 -6.08
CA TYR A 666 -25.25 14.67 -6.93
C TYR A 666 -24.64 13.32 -6.54
N ARG A 667 -24.40 13.09 -5.24
CA ARG A 667 -23.90 11.78 -4.74
C ARG A 667 -24.90 10.65 -5.05
N ARG A 668 -26.21 10.89 -4.90
CA ARG A 668 -27.24 9.92 -5.32
C ARG A 668 -27.22 9.66 -6.83
N ARG A 669 -27.02 10.67 -7.68
CA ARG A 669 -26.91 10.50 -9.14
C ARG A 669 -25.64 9.75 -9.58
N LYS A 670 -24.50 9.92 -8.89
CA LYS A 670 -23.25 9.20 -9.24
C LYS A 670 -23.35 7.68 -8.97
N SER A 671 -24.34 7.23 -8.19
CA SER A 671 -24.57 5.81 -7.91
C SER A 671 -25.32 5.03 -9.01
N TYR A 672 -25.82 5.70 -10.06
CA TYR A 672 -26.63 5.07 -11.12
C TYR A 672 -26.16 5.42 -12.54
N LYS A 673 -25.05 4.81 -12.96
CA LYS A 673 -24.78 4.46 -14.36
C LYS A 673 -24.09 3.09 -14.41
N PRO A 674 -24.65 2.07 -15.07
CA PRO A 674 -23.96 0.80 -15.26
C PRO A 674 -22.86 0.96 -16.32
N MET A 675 -21.62 0.70 -15.92
CA MET A 675 -20.49 0.59 -16.84
C MET A 675 -20.45 -0.85 -17.38
N LYS A 676 -20.94 -1.05 -18.60
CA LYS A 676 -20.65 -2.26 -19.38
C LYS A 676 -19.19 -2.20 -19.83
N LEU A 677 -18.30 -2.77 -19.04
CA LEU A 677 -17.00 -3.21 -19.54
C LEU A 677 -17.25 -4.36 -20.53
N GLN A 678 -16.60 -4.36 -21.69
CA GLN A 678 -16.95 -5.29 -22.76
C GLN A 678 -16.19 -6.60 -22.57
N THR A 679 -16.92 -7.67 -22.21
CA THR A 679 -16.39 -8.99 -21.83
C THR A 679 -15.34 -9.56 -22.82
N ASN A 680 -15.48 -9.22 -24.10
CA ASN A 680 -14.71 -9.71 -25.24
C ASN A 680 -13.18 -9.62 -25.06
N ASP A 681 -12.66 -8.51 -24.54
CA ASP A 681 -11.20 -8.25 -24.46
C ASP A 681 -10.46 -9.20 -23.50
N ILE A 682 -11.18 -9.89 -22.61
CA ILE A 682 -10.58 -10.85 -21.66
C ILE A 682 -10.33 -12.21 -22.33
N PHE A 683 -11.13 -12.56 -23.33
CA PHE A 683 -11.21 -13.90 -23.96
C PHE A 683 -10.67 -13.97 -25.40
N ALA A 684 -10.28 -12.85 -26.00
CA ALA A 684 -9.85 -12.73 -27.40
C ALA A 684 -8.49 -13.39 -27.76
N ALA A 685 -8.05 -14.43 -27.04
CA ALA A 685 -6.72 -15.04 -27.15
C ALA A 685 -6.75 -16.58 -27.20
N ASP A 686 -7.92 -17.22 -27.30
CA ASP A 686 -8.07 -18.68 -27.22
C ASP A 686 -9.33 -19.12 -28.02
N ASP A 687 -9.12 -19.90 -29.09
CA ASP A 687 -10.09 -20.09 -30.18
C ASP A 687 -11.24 -21.10 -29.86
N ASP A 688 -11.10 -21.88 -28.79
CA ASP A 688 -12.07 -22.89 -28.31
C ASP A 688 -13.17 -22.30 -27.39
N MET A 689 -13.18 -20.98 -27.15
CA MET A 689 -13.84 -20.34 -25.99
C MET A 689 -15.31 -19.90 -26.20
N THR A 690 -16.08 -20.55 -27.08
CA THR A 690 -17.48 -20.12 -27.35
C THR A 690 -18.46 -20.33 -26.18
N ASN A 691 -18.19 -21.28 -25.28
CA ASN A 691 -19.08 -21.60 -24.16
C ASN A 691 -19.00 -20.63 -22.96
N THR A 692 -17.89 -19.89 -22.77
CA THR A 692 -17.66 -19.13 -21.53
C THR A 692 -18.60 -17.94 -21.34
N HIS A 693 -19.23 -17.46 -22.43
CA HIS A 693 -20.32 -16.49 -22.35
C HIS A 693 -21.62 -17.04 -21.72
N GLN A 694 -21.83 -18.37 -21.67
CA GLN A 694 -22.98 -18.98 -20.99
C GLN A 694 -22.80 -19.03 -19.46
N LEU A 695 -21.57 -18.83 -18.97
CA LEU A 695 -21.23 -18.86 -17.54
C LEU A 695 -21.32 -17.48 -16.87
N GLN A 696 -21.77 -16.43 -17.58
CA GLN A 696 -21.88 -15.08 -17.02
C GLN A 696 -23.28 -14.83 -16.41
N TYR A 697 -23.34 -14.67 -15.09
CA TYR A 697 -24.52 -14.19 -14.36
C TYR A 697 -24.55 -12.66 -14.31
N ASP A 698 -25.75 -12.08 -14.30
CA ASP A 698 -25.94 -10.65 -13.99
C ASP A 698 -25.89 -10.40 -12.48
N LEU A 699 -25.56 -9.16 -12.10
CA LEU A 699 -25.38 -8.80 -10.70
C LEU A 699 -26.69 -8.91 -9.89
N ASN A 700 -27.85 -8.61 -10.47
CA ASN A 700 -29.12 -8.61 -9.73
C ASN A 700 -29.55 -10.04 -9.36
N THR A 701 -29.28 -11.03 -10.23
CA THR A 701 -29.51 -12.45 -9.91
C THR A 701 -28.63 -12.93 -8.76
N ILE A 702 -27.40 -12.44 -8.61
CA ILE A 702 -26.54 -12.75 -7.46
C ILE A 702 -26.97 -11.99 -6.20
N GLU A 703 -27.33 -10.71 -6.32
CA GLU A 703 -27.89 -9.92 -5.22
C GLU A 703 -29.17 -10.56 -4.68
N ALA A 704 -30.09 -11.01 -5.55
CA ALA A 704 -31.31 -11.71 -5.16
C ALA A 704 -31.03 -13.07 -4.50
N ALA A 705 -30.02 -13.82 -4.98
CA ALA A 705 -29.69 -15.14 -4.43
C ALA A 705 -28.99 -15.07 -3.06
N THR A 706 -28.33 -13.95 -2.72
CA THR A 706 -27.50 -13.79 -1.49
C THR A 706 -28.14 -12.86 -0.44
N ASP A 707 -29.40 -12.47 -0.64
CA ASP A 707 -30.07 -11.38 0.08
C ASP A 707 -29.21 -10.11 0.16
N ASN A 708 -28.85 -9.57 -1.01
CA ASN A 708 -28.00 -8.40 -1.20
C ASN A 708 -26.65 -8.49 -0.45
N PHE A 709 -26.04 -9.69 -0.46
CA PHE A 709 -24.82 -10.01 0.28
C PHE A 709 -24.95 -9.79 1.80
N SER A 710 -26.08 -10.19 2.39
CA SER A 710 -26.33 -10.11 3.83
C SER A 710 -25.22 -10.81 4.65
N ASP A 711 -24.81 -10.18 5.76
CA ASP A 711 -23.83 -10.78 6.68
C ASP A 711 -24.35 -12.08 7.33
N GLU A 712 -25.67 -12.29 7.38
CA GLU A 712 -26.27 -13.57 7.83
C GLU A 712 -25.94 -14.72 6.88
N ASN A 713 -25.71 -14.43 5.60
CA ASN A 713 -25.29 -15.40 4.58
C ASN A 713 -23.77 -15.57 4.50
N LYS A 714 -22.97 -14.89 5.33
CA LYS A 714 -21.50 -14.91 5.25
C LYS A 714 -20.92 -16.26 5.71
N LEU A 715 -20.29 -16.99 4.79
CA LEU A 715 -19.65 -18.28 5.05
C LEU A 715 -18.19 -18.13 5.53
N GLY A 716 -17.51 -17.08 5.09
CA GLY A 716 -16.12 -16.81 5.47
C GLY A 716 -15.53 -15.58 4.77
N GLU A 717 -14.37 -15.13 5.24
CA GLU A 717 -13.61 -14.02 4.68
C GLU A 717 -12.11 -14.32 4.74
N GLY A 718 -11.39 -13.98 3.69
CA GLY A 718 -9.94 -14.15 3.58
C GLY A 718 -9.32 -13.11 2.66
N GLY A 719 -7.99 -13.16 2.48
CA GLY A 719 -7.23 -12.11 1.76
C GLY A 719 -7.69 -11.83 0.31
N PHE A 720 -8.42 -12.78 -0.31
CA PHE A 720 -8.93 -12.66 -1.67
C PHE A 720 -10.36 -12.08 -1.76
N GLY A 721 -11.17 -12.19 -0.69
CA GLY A 721 -12.57 -11.75 -0.70
C GLY A 721 -13.44 -12.38 0.38
N VAL A 722 -14.74 -12.08 0.31
CA VAL A 722 -15.78 -12.64 1.19
C VAL A 722 -16.58 -13.70 0.43
N VAL A 723 -16.87 -14.82 1.08
CA VAL A 723 -17.71 -15.89 0.53
C VAL A 723 -19.07 -15.87 1.23
N TYR A 724 -20.13 -15.79 0.43
CA TYR A 724 -21.52 -15.84 0.89
C TYR A 724 -22.19 -17.15 0.44
N LYS A 725 -23.15 -17.64 1.23
CA LYS A 725 -24.16 -18.59 0.75
C LYS A 725 -25.16 -17.82 -0.11
N GLY A 726 -25.73 -18.48 -1.09
CA GLY A 726 -26.97 -18.05 -1.72
C GLY A 726 -27.81 -19.21 -2.21
N THR A 727 -29.01 -18.91 -2.66
CA THR A 727 -29.92 -19.86 -3.29
C THR A 727 -30.55 -19.21 -4.51
N PHE A 728 -30.31 -19.75 -5.71
CA PHE A 728 -30.97 -19.28 -6.93
C PHE A 728 -32.49 -19.56 -6.88
N SER A 729 -33.27 -18.84 -7.67
CA SER A 729 -34.74 -18.96 -7.74
C SER A 729 -35.26 -20.34 -8.17
N ASN A 730 -34.39 -21.20 -8.70
CA ASN A 730 -34.68 -22.61 -9.02
C ASN A 730 -34.38 -23.58 -7.86
N GLY A 731 -34.01 -23.08 -6.67
CA GLY A 731 -33.64 -23.87 -5.49
C GLY A 731 -32.18 -24.33 -5.43
N THR A 732 -31.31 -23.93 -6.38
CA THR A 732 -29.89 -24.33 -6.36
C THR A 732 -29.12 -23.52 -5.31
N GLU A 733 -28.59 -24.20 -4.30
CA GLU A 733 -27.67 -23.58 -3.32
C GLU A 733 -26.28 -23.33 -3.94
N ILE A 734 -25.72 -22.15 -3.67
CA ILE A 734 -24.47 -21.66 -4.26
C ILE A 734 -23.53 -21.05 -3.22
N ALA A 735 -22.23 -21.08 -3.51
CA ALA A 735 -21.20 -20.32 -2.79
C ALA A 735 -20.70 -19.17 -3.68
N VAL A 736 -20.77 -17.95 -3.17
CA VAL A 736 -20.54 -16.70 -3.91
C VAL A 736 -19.32 -15.98 -3.36
N LYS A 737 -18.17 -16.15 -4.02
CA LYS A 737 -16.88 -15.52 -3.67
C LYS A 737 -16.81 -14.12 -4.31
N ARG A 738 -17.06 -13.09 -3.52
CA ARG A 738 -17.01 -11.67 -3.92
C ARG A 738 -15.63 -11.10 -3.60
N LEU A 739 -14.86 -10.77 -4.64
CA LEU A 739 -13.46 -10.34 -4.50
C LEU A 739 -13.34 -8.85 -4.12
N THR A 740 -12.23 -8.50 -3.48
CA THR A 740 -11.99 -7.13 -2.99
C THR A 740 -11.87 -6.11 -4.13
N ARG A 741 -12.60 -4.99 -4.04
CA ARG A 741 -12.71 -3.99 -5.14
C ARG A 741 -11.42 -3.25 -5.46
N THR A 742 -10.44 -3.24 -4.54
CA THR A 742 -9.22 -2.41 -4.61
C THR A 742 -7.93 -3.16 -4.96
N SER A 743 -7.92 -4.51 -5.00
CA SER A 743 -6.69 -5.26 -5.21
C SER A 743 -6.37 -5.49 -6.71
N ARG A 744 -5.20 -4.99 -7.17
CA ARG A 744 -4.66 -5.35 -8.52
C ARG A 744 -4.41 -6.86 -8.62
N GLN A 745 -4.06 -7.48 -7.49
CA GLN A 745 -3.88 -8.92 -7.32
C GLN A 745 -5.18 -9.71 -7.58
N GLY A 746 -6.29 -9.37 -6.92
CA GLY A 746 -7.54 -10.12 -7.03
C GLY A 746 -8.17 -10.11 -8.43
N PHE A 747 -7.86 -9.12 -9.28
CA PHE A 747 -8.27 -9.15 -10.68
C PHE A 747 -7.49 -10.20 -11.51
N GLN A 748 -6.21 -10.40 -11.23
CA GLN A 748 -5.42 -11.43 -11.91
C GLN A 748 -5.82 -12.84 -11.45
N GLU A 749 -6.06 -13.01 -10.14
CA GLU A 749 -6.57 -14.26 -9.57
C GLU A 749 -7.98 -14.59 -10.08
N PHE A 750 -8.87 -13.60 -10.21
CA PHE A 750 -10.16 -13.77 -10.90
C PHE A 750 -9.99 -14.28 -12.33
N LYS A 751 -9.09 -13.66 -13.13
CA LYS A 751 -8.86 -14.10 -14.52
C LYS A 751 -8.31 -15.52 -14.56
N ASN A 752 -7.40 -15.87 -13.66
CA ASN A 752 -6.89 -17.24 -13.53
C ASN A 752 -8.03 -18.23 -13.21
N GLU A 753 -8.87 -17.97 -12.19
CA GLU A 753 -9.95 -18.90 -11.83
C GLU A 753 -10.99 -19.08 -12.95
N VAL A 754 -11.40 -18.01 -13.65
CA VAL A 754 -12.33 -18.14 -14.78
C VAL A 754 -11.71 -18.92 -15.94
N VAL A 755 -10.44 -18.69 -16.28
CA VAL A 755 -9.77 -19.36 -17.42
C VAL A 755 -9.39 -20.82 -17.09
N VAL A 756 -9.04 -21.11 -15.84
CA VAL A 756 -8.65 -22.45 -15.37
C VAL A 756 -9.88 -23.30 -15.04
N VAL A 757 -10.72 -22.86 -14.09
CA VAL A 757 -11.77 -23.73 -13.50
C VAL A 757 -12.91 -23.99 -14.48
N ALA A 758 -13.21 -23.07 -15.41
CA ALA A 758 -14.18 -23.32 -16.48
C ALA A 758 -13.77 -24.47 -17.44
N LYS A 759 -12.49 -24.89 -17.43
CA LYS A 759 -11.97 -26.03 -18.21
C LYS A 759 -11.79 -27.32 -17.39
N LEU A 760 -12.17 -27.32 -16.10
CA LEU A 760 -11.96 -28.43 -15.18
C LEU A 760 -13.30 -28.99 -14.68
N GLN A 761 -13.49 -30.31 -14.82
CA GLN A 761 -14.68 -31.01 -14.32
C GLN A 761 -14.27 -32.41 -13.81
N HIS A 762 -14.23 -32.56 -12.48
CA HIS A 762 -13.88 -33.80 -11.81
C HIS A 762 -14.52 -33.85 -10.41
N ASN A 763 -14.88 -35.05 -9.93
CA ASN A 763 -15.62 -35.21 -8.67
C ASN A 763 -14.88 -34.62 -7.45
N ASN A 764 -13.55 -34.73 -7.42
CA ASN A 764 -12.71 -34.21 -6.33
C ASN A 764 -12.18 -32.77 -6.56
N LEU A 765 -12.80 -31.99 -7.45
CA LEU A 765 -12.59 -30.53 -7.54
C LEU A 765 -13.90 -29.79 -7.22
N VAL A 766 -13.81 -28.53 -6.77
CA VAL A 766 -14.98 -27.64 -6.65
C VAL A 766 -15.36 -27.12 -8.03
N ARG A 767 -16.62 -27.28 -8.41
CA ARG A 767 -17.13 -26.82 -9.71
C ARG A 767 -17.53 -25.34 -9.66
N LEU A 768 -16.93 -24.54 -10.54
CA LEU A 768 -17.43 -23.22 -10.89
C LEU A 768 -18.74 -23.36 -11.67
N LEU A 769 -19.80 -22.69 -11.21
CA LEU A 769 -21.10 -22.59 -11.89
C LEU A 769 -21.14 -21.40 -12.85
N GLY A 770 -20.41 -20.33 -12.51
CA GLY A 770 -20.29 -19.15 -13.34
C GLY A 770 -19.60 -17.99 -12.62
N PHE A 771 -19.67 -16.81 -13.23
CA PHE A 771 -19.06 -15.58 -12.71
C PHE A 771 -19.94 -14.37 -13.00
N CYS A 772 -19.73 -13.28 -12.27
CA CYS A 772 -20.24 -11.96 -12.62
C CYS A 772 -19.06 -10.97 -12.69
N MET A 773 -19.02 -10.21 -13.78
CA MET A 773 -18.19 -9.02 -13.93
C MET A 773 -19.07 -7.86 -14.39
N GLU A 774 -19.50 -7.05 -13.42
CA GLU A 774 -20.31 -5.86 -13.68
C GLU A 774 -19.78 -4.66 -12.88
N ARG A 775 -19.60 -3.53 -13.58
CA ARG A 775 -19.15 -2.25 -12.99
C ARG A 775 -17.74 -2.38 -12.40
N GLU A 776 -17.64 -2.60 -11.08
CA GLU A 776 -16.39 -2.86 -10.34
C GLU A 776 -16.39 -4.26 -9.68
N GLU A 777 -17.55 -4.92 -9.61
CA GLU A 777 -17.74 -6.19 -8.93
C GLU A 777 -17.13 -7.34 -9.72
N LYS A 778 -16.49 -8.27 -9.00
CA LYS A 778 -15.81 -9.45 -9.53
C LYS A 778 -16.20 -10.61 -8.64
N ILE A 779 -17.06 -11.48 -9.14
CA ILE A 779 -17.73 -12.49 -8.34
C ILE A 779 -17.61 -13.84 -9.02
N LEU A 780 -17.22 -14.86 -8.26
CA LEU A 780 -17.15 -16.25 -8.70
C LEU A 780 -18.24 -17.04 -7.97
N VAL A 781 -19.01 -17.85 -8.71
CA VAL A 781 -20.14 -18.62 -8.22
C VAL A 781 -19.82 -20.09 -8.35
N TYR A 782 -19.78 -20.81 -7.24
CA TYR A 782 -19.48 -22.24 -7.15
C TYR A 782 -20.67 -23.01 -6.57
N GLU A 783 -20.65 -24.33 -6.68
CA GLU A 783 -21.56 -25.20 -5.94
C GLU A 783 -21.38 -25.02 -4.43
N PHE A 784 -22.49 -24.96 -3.67
CA PHE A 784 -22.42 -24.90 -2.21
C PHE A 784 -22.03 -26.26 -1.64
N LEU A 785 -21.10 -26.25 -0.67
CA LEU A 785 -20.61 -27.44 0.02
C LEU A 785 -20.84 -27.26 1.52
N CYS A 786 -21.79 -28.03 2.06
CA CYS A 786 -22.32 -27.83 3.41
C CYS A 786 -21.32 -28.15 4.52
N ASN A 787 -20.38 -29.07 4.30
CA ASN A 787 -19.39 -29.50 5.29
C ASN A 787 -18.09 -28.68 5.25
N LYS A 788 -18.16 -27.41 4.81
CA LYS A 788 -17.07 -26.41 4.92
C LYS A 788 -15.72 -26.93 4.36
N SER A 789 -14.62 -26.55 5.01
CA SER A 789 -13.24 -26.87 4.68
C SER A 789 -12.62 -27.86 5.67
N LEU A 790 -11.63 -28.63 5.23
CA LEU A 790 -11.01 -29.72 5.99
C LEU A 790 -10.27 -29.25 7.26
N ASP A 791 -9.69 -28.04 7.24
CA ASP A 791 -9.06 -27.41 8.41
C ASP A 791 -10.04 -27.18 9.57
N MET A 792 -11.30 -26.82 9.27
CA MET A 792 -12.38 -26.66 10.24
C MET A 792 -12.77 -27.98 10.93
N PHE A 793 -12.36 -29.13 10.38
CA PHE A 793 -12.54 -30.43 11.02
C PHE A 793 -11.23 -30.94 11.65
N LEU A 794 -10.08 -30.79 10.99
CA LEU A 794 -8.80 -31.25 11.55
C LEU A 794 -8.37 -30.45 12.79
N PHE A 795 -8.62 -29.14 12.84
CA PHE A 795 -8.02 -28.27 13.86
C PHE A 795 -8.99 -27.75 14.94
N ASP A 796 -10.31 -27.86 14.75
CA ASP A 796 -11.30 -27.67 15.82
C ASP A 796 -11.48 -28.97 16.63
N THR A 797 -11.29 -28.87 17.95
CA THR A 797 -11.50 -29.98 18.90
C THR A 797 -12.93 -30.53 18.91
N THR A 798 -13.92 -29.73 18.51
CA THR A 798 -15.35 -30.10 18.50
C THR A 798 -15.72 -30.91 17.25
N SER A 799 -15.16 -30.53 16.09
CA SER A 799 -15.45 -31.15 14.79
C SER A 799 -14.53 -32.34 14.48
N ARG A 800 -13.31 -32.37 15.03
CA ARG A 800 -12.31 -33.42 14.83
C ARG A 800 -12.81 -34.87 15.04
N PRO A 801 -13.59 -35.20 16.08
CA PRO A 801 -14.10 -36.57 16.26
C PRO A 801 -15.05 -37.06 15.14
N GLN A 802 -15.53 -36.16 14.27
CA GLN A 802 -16.37 -36.53 13.13
C GLN A 802 -15.55 -37.12 11.97
N LEU A 803 -14.23 -36.88 11.93
CA LEU A 803 -13.28 -37.47 11.00
C LEU A 803 -12.63 -38.72 11.61
N ASP A 804 -13.33 -39.85 11.52
CA ASP A 804 -12.75 -41.18 11.69
C ASP A 804 -11.69 -41.50 10.62
N TRP A 805 -10.91 -42.57 10.85
CA TRP A 805 -9.85 -42.97 9.93
C TRP A 805 -10.35 -43.33 8.52
N PRO A 806 -11.45 -44.09 8.33
CA PRO A 806 -12.03 -44.31 7.00
C PRO A 806 -12.33 -43.03 6.21
N LYS A 807 -12.90 -41.99 6.85
CA LYS A 807 -13.10 -40.68 6.21
C LYS A 807 -11.78 -40.01 5.87
N ARG A 808 -10.84 -39.95 6.82
CA ARG A 808 -9.49 -39.37 6.61
C ARG A 808 -8.76 -40.05 5.44
N TYR A 809 -8.86 -41.37 5.32
CA TYR A 809 -8.28 -42.14 4.23
C TYR A 809 -8.97 -41.86 2.88
N ASN A 810 -10.30 -41.83 2.82
CA ASN A 810 -11.03 -41.40 1.61
C ASN A 810 -10.69 -39.96 1.20
N ILE A 811 -10.44 -39.07 2.16
CA ILE A 811 -9.98 -37.70 1.91
C ILE A 811 -8.57 -37.70 1.29
N ILE A 812 -7.63 -38.47 1.83
CA ILE A 812 -6.28 -38.63 1.25
C ILE A 812 -6.36 -39.12 -0.20
N GLU A 813 -7.11 -40.19 -0.47
CA GLU A 813 -7.25 -40.71 -1.84
C GLU A 813 -7.99 -39.74 -2.77
N GLY A 814 -9.04 -39.06 -2.29
CA GLY A 814 -9.81 -38.12 -3.10
C GLY A 814 -8.99 -36.90 -3.51
N ILE A 815 -8.15 -36.38 -2.61
CA ILE A 815 -7.17 -35.32 -2.96
C ILE A 815 -6.18 -35.87 -4.00
N ALA A 816 -5.63 -37.08 -3.81
CA ALA A 816 -4.69 -37.68 -4.75
C ALA A 816 -5.30 -37.92 -6.14
N ARG A 817 -6.59 -38.29 -6.22
CA ARG A 817 -7.37 -38.38 -7.48
C ARG A 817 -7.57 -37.01 -8.11
N GLY A 818 -7.89 -35.98 -7.32
CA GLY A 818 -8.01 -34.60 -7.78
C GLY A 818 -6.73 -34.04 -8.39
N ILE A 819 -5.58 -34.25 -7.73
CA ILE A 819 -4.27 -33.80 -8.23
C ILE A 819 -3.85 -34.58 -9.49
N LEU A 820 -4.13 -35.89 -9.56
CA LEU A 820 -3.88 -36.68 -10.77
C LEU A 820 -4.65 -36.13 -11.98
N TYR A 821 -5.91 -35.76 -11.80
CA TYR A 821 -6.69 -35.12 -12.85
C TYR A 821 -6.04 -33.80 -13.31
N LEU A 822 -5.63 -32.92 -12.39
CA LEU A 822 -4.95 -31.66 -12.72
C LEU A 822 -3.62 -31.86 -13.46
N HIS A 823 -2.81 -32.84 -13.03
CA HIS A 823 -1.47 -33.07 -13.58
C HIS A 823 -1.44 -33.86 -14.89
N ARG A 824 -2.51 -34.59 -15.23
CA ARG A 824 -2.51 -35.56 -16.32
C ARG A 824 -3.78 -35.61 -17.16
N ASP A 825 -4.95 -35.66 -16.53
CA ASP A 825 -6.19 -36.11 -17.20
C ASP A 825 -7.14 -34.95 -17.58
N SER A 826 -6.80 -33.71 -17.22
CA SER A 826 -7.46 -32.47 -17.69
C SER A 826 -6.93 -32.00 -19.05
N ARG A 827 -7.74 -31.22 -19.80
CA ARG A 827 -7.39 -30.74 -21.16
C ARG A 827 -6.07 -29.96 -21.19
N PRO A 828 -5.88 -28.88 -20.41
CA PRO A 828 -4.54 -28.40 -20.06
C PRO A 828 -4.01 -29.17 -18.84
N LYS A 829 -2.68 -29.31 -18.74
CA LYS A 829 -2.04 -29.60 -17.45
C LYS A 829 -2.19 -28.39 -16.54
N VAL A 830 -2.51 -28.59 -15.27
CA VAL A 830 -2.68 -27.53 -14.27
C VAL A 830 -1.86 -27.85 -13.03
N ILE A 831 -1.07 -26.88 -12.54
CA ILE A 831 -0.44 -26.92 -11.22
C ILE A 831 -1.19 -25.96 -10.29
N HIS A 832 -1.53 -26.40 -9.09
CA HIS A 832 -2.38 -25.68 -8.15
C HIS A 832 -1.61 -24.62 -7.34
N ARG A 833 -0.37 -24.93 -6.93
CA ARG A 833 0.58 -24.06 -6.18
C ARG A 833 0.17 -23.65 -4.76
N ASP A 834 -1.10 -23.79 -4.37
CA ASP A 834 -1.59 -23.49 -3.02
C ASP A 834 -2.55 -24.59 -2.49
N LEU A 835 -2.07 -25.84 -2.47
CA LEU A 835 -2.76 -26.97 -1.84
C LEU A 835 -2.53 -26.94 -0.32
N LYS A 836 -3.61 -26.84 0.45
CA LYS A 836 -3.62 -26.73 1.92
C LYS A 836 -4.97 -27.13 2.49
N ALA A 837 -5.06 -27.35 3.81
CA ALA A 837 -6.27 -27.89 4.43
C ALA A 837 -7.51 -26.99 4.27
N SER A 838 -7.35 -25.65 4.31
CA SER A 838 -8.46 -24.71 4.06
C SER A 838 -8.99 -24.75 2.61
N ASN A 839 -8.18 -25.24 1.67
CA ASN A 839 -8.52 -25.30 0.23
C ASN A 839 -9.05 -26.69 -0.18
N ILE A 840 -9.24 -27.60 0.78
CA ILE A 840 -9.99 -28.85 0.58
C ILE A 840 -11.38 -28.66 1.20
N LEU A 841 -12.40 -28.48 0.37
CA LEU A 841 -13.79 -28.42 0.83
C LEU A 841 -14.40 -29.83 0.91
N LEU A 842 -15.40 -30.02 1.77
CA LEU A 842 -16.06 -31.31 1.98
C LEU A 842 -17.52 -31.26 1.52
N ASP A 843 -17.92 -32.25 0.70
CA ASP A 843 -19.32 -32.40 0.30
C ASP A 843 -20.18 -33.06 1.40
N ALA A 844 -21.49 -33.21 1.14
CA ALA A 844 -22.44 -33.80 2.08
C ALA A 844 -22.09 -35.25 2.51
N GLY A 845 -21.29 -35.97 1.72
CA GLY A 845 -20.77 -37.31 2.03
C GLY A 845 -19.36 -37.31 2.64
N MET A 846 -18.84 -36.15 3.04
CA MET A 846 -17.47 -35.93 3.52
C MET A 846 -16.37 -36.24 2.48
N ASN A 847 -16.69 -36.18 1.17
CA ASN A 847 -15.70 -36.35 0.11
C ASN A 847 -14.95 -35.03 -0.16
N PRO A 848 -13.63 -35.08 -0.45
CA PRO A 848 -12.83 -33.88 -0.67
C PRO A 848 -13.04 -33.28 -2.07
N LYS A 849 -13.05 -31.96 -2.13
CA LYS A 849 -13.05 -31.14 -3.34
C LYS A 849 -11.99 -30.04 -3.25
N ILE A 850 -10.99 -30.07 -4.13
CA ILE A 850 -9.93 -29.05 -4.20
C ILE A 850 -10.51 -27.72 -4.71
N ALA A 851 -10.15 -26.62 -4.05
CA ALA A 851 -10.69 -25.27 -4.26
C ALA A 851 -9.59 -24.19 -4.33
N ASP A 852 -9.99 -22.97 -4.71
CA ASP A 852 -9.16 -21.75 -4.73
C ASP A 852 -7.99 -21.77 -5.76
N PHE A 853 -8.36 -21.75 -7.04
CA PHE A 853 -7.42 -21.85 -8.16
C PHE A 853 -6.76 -20.50 -8.55
N GLY A 854 -6.84 -19.46 -7.71
CA GLY A 854 -6.38 -18.12 -8.05
C GLY A 854 -4.89 -18.04 -8.41
N LEU A 855 -4.07 -18.92 -7.82
CA LEU A 855 -2.63 -19.04 -8.09
C LEU A 855 -2.29 -20.13 -9.12
N ALA A 856 -3.27 -20.88 -9.61
CA ALA A 856 -3.05 -22.02 -10.50
C ALA A 856 -2.46 -21.61 -11.86
N LYS A 857 -1.74 -22.54 -12.49
CA LYS A 857 -1.00 -22.32 -13.74
C LYS A 857 -1.26 -23.42 -14.76
N ILE A 858 -1.62 -23.02 -15.97
CA ILE A 858 -1.71 -23.89 -17.15
C ILE A 858 -0.31 -24.14 -17.70
N PHE A 859 0.02 -25.40 -17.94
CA PHE A 859 1.26 -25.86 -18.57
C PHE A 859 1.00 -26.38 -19.98
N ALA A 860 1.94 -26.12 -20.90
CA ALA A 860 1.96 -26.77 -22.20
C ALA A 860 2.22 -28.29 -22.05
N VAL A 861 1.81 -29.09 -23.04
CA VAL A 861 1.88 -30.57 -22.97
C VAL A 861 3.31 -31.08 -22.74
N GLU A 862 4.30 -30.42 -23.34
CA GLU A 862 5.73 -30.77 -23.21
C GLU A 862 6.41 -30.14 -21.98
N GLN A 863 5.77 -29.15 -21.34
CA GLN A 863 6.34 -28.43 -20.21
C GLN A 863 6.34 -29.31 -18.95
N THR A 864 7.50 -29.36 -18.28
CA THR A 864 7.72 -30.12 -17.04
C THR A 864 7.93 -29.22 -15.82
N ARG A 865 8.46 -28.01 -16.00
CA ARG A 865 8.67 -27.00 -14.96
C ARG A 865 8.43 -25.59 -15.50
N ASP A 866 8.09 -24.66 -14.61
CA ASP A 866 8.00 -23.22 -14.86
C ASP A 866 8.65 -22.48 -13.68
N GLU A 867 8.97 -21.20 -13.87
CA GLU A 867 9.66 -20.39 -12.85
C GLU A 867 9.01 -19.01 -12.71
N THR A 868 8.99 -18.47 -11.49
CA THR A 868 8.33 -17.19 -11.22
C THR A 868 9.06 -16.38 -10.16
N SER A 869 9.23 -15.09 -10.44
CA SER A 869 9.70 -14.08 -9.48
C SER A 869 8.69 -13.84 -8.35
N ARG A 870 7.40 -14.09 -8.58
CA ARG A 870 6.33 -13.93 -7.58
C ARG A 870 6.01 -15.27 -6.91
N ILE A 871 6.83 -15.62 -5.92
CA ILE A 871 6.53 -16.71 -4.98
C ILE A 871 5.22 -16.38 -4.26
N ALA A 872 4.22 -17.24 -4.44
CA ALA A 872 2.89 -17.09 -3.88
C ALA A 872 2.28 -18.46 -3.55
N GLY A 873 1.78 -18.61 -2.34
CA GLY A 873 1.31 -19.88 -1.78
C GLY A 873 1.50 -19.87 -0.26
N THR A 874 0.99 -20.89 0.42
CA THR A 874 0.95 -20.90 1.89
C THR A 874 2.22 -21.50 2.49
N TYR A 875 2.85 -20.74 3.39
CA TYR A 875 4.07 -21.16 4.08
C TYR A 875 3.82 -22.44 4.90
N GLY A 876 4.78 -23.36 4.91
CA GLY A 876 4.62 -24.71 5.45
C GLY A 876 4.21 -25.76 4.40
N TYR A 877 3.39 -25.39 3.40
CA TYR A 877 3.00 -26.26 2.30
C TYR A 877 3.87 -26.10 1.06
N MET A 878 4.40 -24.90 0.80
CA MET A 878 5.27 -24.66 -0.37
C MET A 878 6.54 -25.52 -0.35
N ALA A 879 6.93 -26.01 -1.53
CA ALA A 879 8.11 -26.85 -1.71
C ALA A 879 9.44 -26.07 -1.60
N PRO A 880 10.56 -26.70 -1.18
CA PRO A 880 11.85 -26.02 -1.00
C PRO A 880 12.37 -25.34 -2.27
N GLU A 881 12.30 -26.00 -3.44
CA GLU A 881 12.73 -25.42 -4.72
C GLU A 881 11.86 -24.21 -5.12
N TYR A 882 10.58 -24.23 -4.75
CA TYR A 882 9.66 -23.13 -5.02
C TYR A 882 9.92 -21.92 -4.13
N MET A 883 10.19 -22.13 -2.84
CA MET A 883 10.54 -21.04 -1.91
C MET A 883 11.95 -20.48 -2.10
N ASN A 884 12.91 -21.32 -2.50
CA ASN A 884 14.32 -20.91 -2.62
C ASN A 884 14.66 -20.33 -4.00
N LEU A 885 14.03 -20.83 -5.07
CA LEU A 885 14.42 -20.56 -6.46
C LEU A 885 13.24 -20.10 -7.35
N GLY A 886 12.02 -19.96 -6.81
CA GLY A 886 10.82 -19.61 -7.59
C GLY A 886 10.37 -20.70 -8.57
N GLN A 887 10.94 -21.91 -8.45
CA GLN A 887 10.74 -23.02 -9.38
C GLN A 887 9.54 -23.87 -8.98
N PHE A 888 8.58 -24.09 -9.88
CA PHE A 888 7.42 -24.92 -9.58
C PHE A 888 7.10 -25.94 -10.70
N SER A 889 6.72 -27.13 -10.27
CA SER A 889 6.33 -28.25 -11.13
C SER A 889 5.20 -29.07 -10.49
N MET A 890 4.78 -30.14 -11.16
CA MET A 890 3.84 -31.13 -10.59
C MET A 890 4.38 -31.70 -9.26
N GLU A 891 5.70 -31.87 -9.18
CA GLU A 891 6.43 -32.34 -8.00
C GLU A 891 6.43 -31.33 -6.84
N SER A 892 6.09 -30.06 -7.08
CA SER A 892 5.86 -29.05 -6.03
C SER A 892 4.46 -29.15 -5.42
N ASP A 893 3.42 -29.45 -6.23
CA ASP A 893 2.09 -29.81 -5.73
C ASP A 893 2.14 -31.15 -4.95
N VAL A 894 2.98 -32.10 -5.37
CA VAL A 894 3.22 -33.36 -4.64
C VAL A 894 3.81 -33.10 -3.25
N TYR A 895 4.73 -32.15 -3.10
CA TYR A 895 5.24 -31.76 -1.78
C TYR A 895 4.11 -31.24 -0.88
N SER A 896 3.28 -30.32 -1.39
CA SER A 896 2.11 -29.80 -0.65
C SER A 896 1.10 -30.89 -0.29
N PHE A 897 0.90 -31.88 -1.16
CA PHE A 897 0.10 -33.09 -0.87
C PHE A 897 0.71 -33.92 0.27
N GLY A 898 2.04 -34.10 0.27
CA GLY A 898 2.73 -34.78 1.37
C GLY A 898 2.49 -34.11 2.72
N VAL A 899 2.59 -32.77 2.78
CA VAL A 899 2.26 -31.99 3.98
C VAL A 899 0.79 -32.20 4.39
N LEU A 900 -0.15 -32.13 3.44
CA LEU A 900 -1.58 -32.40 3.69
C LEU A 900 -1.83 -33.78 4.31
N VAL A 901 -1.18 -34.84 3.82
CA VAL A 901 -1.32 -36.19 4.38
C VAL A 901 -0.81 -36.26 5.82
N LEU A 902 0.30 -35.57 6.14
CA LEU A 902 0.81 -35.48 7.51
C LEU A 902 -0.17 -34.75 8.44
N GLU A 903 -0.79 -33.65 7.99
CA GLU A 903 -1.81 -32.94 8.77
C GLU A 903 -3.07 -33.79 9.01
N ILE A 904 -3.52 -34.53 7.99
CA ILE A 904 -4.70 -35.40 8.09
C ILE A 904 -4.51 -36.53 9.11
N ILE A 905 -3.34 -37.17 9.12
CA ILE A 905 -3.04 -38.30 10.03
C ILE A 905 -2.94 -37.84 11.49
N SER A 906 -2.27 -36.72 11.72
CA SER A 906 -1.91 -36.24 13.08
C SER A 906 -2.90 -35.24 13.69
N GLY A 907 -3.72 -34.58 12.87
CA GLY A 907 -4.47 -33.39 13.30
C GLY A 907 -3.55 -32.23 13.69
N HIS A 908 -2.26 -32.27 13.34
CA HIS A 908 -1.32 -31.18 13.57
C HIS A 908 -1.28 -30.23 12.38
N THR A 909 -1.07 -28.93 12.63
CA THR A 909 -0.96 -27.92 11.57
C THR A 909 0.51 -27.64 11.26
N SER A 910 0.82 -27.65 9.97
CA SER A 910 2.10 -27.24 9.36
C SER A 910 2.59 -25.86 9.81
N SER A 911 1.68 -24.99 10.28
CA SER A 911 1.98 -23.64 10.79
C SER A 911 2.61 -23.59 12.18
N ARG A 912 2.64 -24.69 12.94
CA ARG A 912 3.19 -24.76 14.30
C ARG A 912 4.55 -25.46 14.36
N PHE A 913 5.31 -25.11 15.39
CA PHE A 913 6.52 -25.83 15.79
C PHE A 913 6.20 -26.90 16.84
N TYR A 914 6.84 -28.05 16.70
CA TYR A 914 6.68 -29.25 17.52
C TYR A 914 8.00 -29.58 18.22
N ARG A 915 7.94 -29.94 19.50
CA ARG A 915 9.14 -30.23 20.30
C ARG A 915 9.41 -31.72 20.37
N ILE A 916 10.64 -32.11 20.05
CA ILE A 916 11.21 -33.42 20.37
C ILE A 916 12.48 -33.15 21.16
N GLY A 917 12.44 -33.44 22.47
CA GLY A 917 13.43 -32.94 23.43
C GLY A 917 13.57 -31.41 23.35
N ASP A 918 14.80 -30.92 23.42
CA ASP A 918 15.12 -29.49 23.37
C ASP A 918 15.04 -28.85 21.96
N THR A 919 14.62 -29.59 20.93
CA THR A 919 14.61 -29.10 19.53
C THR A 919 13.20 -28.83 19.00
N ASP A 920 12.91 -27.56 18.73
CA ASP A 920 11.77 -27.11 17.94
C ASP A 920 11.90 -27.59 16.47
N CYS A 921 10.83 -28.19 15.92
CA CYS A 921 10.78 -28.82 14.59
C CYS A 921 9.53 -28.36 13.82
N ASN A 922 9.57 -28.30 12.49
CA ASN A 922 8.34 -28.19 11.67
C ASN A 922 7.65 -29.56 11.55
N LEU A 923 6.40 -29.61 11.08
CA LEU A 923 5.61 -30.86 11.00
C LEU A 923 6.29 -31.97 10.17
N VAL A 924 6.96 -31.62 9.07
CA VAL A 924 7.70 -32.58 8.23
C VAL A 924 8.90 -33.16 8.98
N THR A 925 9.68 -32.33 9.68
CA THR A 925 10.81 -32.77 10.50
C THR A 925 10.34 -33.58 11.73
N TYR A 926 9.18 -33.25 12.30
CA TYR A 926 8.54 -34.02 13.36
C TYR A 926 8.16 -35.43 12.87
N ALA A 927 7.40 -35.52 11.77
CA ALA A 927 7.02 -36.78 11.14
C ALA A 927 8.23 -37.66 10.78
N TRP A 928 9.30 -37.07 10.21
CA TRP A 928 10.52 -37.79 9.87
C TRP A 928 11.25 -38.36 11.10
N LYS A 929 11.39 -37.56 12.17
CA LYS A 929 12.03 -38.01 13.42
C LYS A 929 11.28 -39.17 14.06
N ILE A 930 9.95 -39.08 14.11
CA ILE A 930 9.07 -40.12 14.66
C ILE A 930 9.10 -41.38 13.77
N TRP A 931 9.00 -41.25 12.44
CA TRP A 931 9.09 -42.41 11.53
C TRP A 931 10.44 -43.14 11.64
N ARG A 932 11.54 -42.42 11.90
CA ARG A 932 12.88 -43.01 12.08
C ARG A 932 13.07 -43.82 13.36
N THR A 933 12.19 -43.72 14.37
CA THR A 933 12.27 -44.56 15.59
C THR A 933 11.51 -45.89 15.48
N GLY A 934 10.81 -46.13 14.36
CA GLY A 934 10.21 -47.43 14.02
C GLY A 934 8.69 -47.49 14.23
N SER A 935 8.09 -48.64 13.88
CA SER A 935 6.63 -48.76 13.70
C SER A 935 5.80 -48.35 14.92
N TYR A 936 6.24 -48.67 16.14
CA TYR A 936 5.53 -48.29 17.38
C TYR A 936 5.46 -46.76 17.59
N ALA A 937 6.40 -46.00 17.03
CA ALA A 937 6.36 -44.54 17.11
C ALA A 937 5.36 -43.93 16.11
N ALA A 938 4.88 -44.67 15.10
CA ALA A 938 3.82 -44.18 14.22
C ALA A 938 2.54 -43.86 15.02
N GLU A 939 2.25 -44.59 16.09
CA GLU A 939 1.15 -44.34 17.04
C GLU A 939 1.27 -42.96 17.72
N GLU A 940 2.50 -42.50 18.04
CA GLU A 940 2.78 -41.16 18.59
C GLU A 940 2.55 -40.02 17.57
N PHE A 941 2.48 -40.36 16.28
CA PHE A 941 2.15 -39.41 15.20
C PHE A 941 0.65 -39.36 14.87
N VAL A 942 -0.15 -40.36 15.27
CA VAL A 942 -1.59 -40.39 14.96
C VAL A 942 -2.35 -39.43 15.86
N ASP A 943 -3.38 -38.78 15.30
CA ASP A 943 -4.32 -37.95 16.06
C ASP A 943 -4.99 -38.78 17.18
N PRO A 944 -4.75 -38.48 18.48
CA PRO A 944 -5.27 -39.28 19.59
C PRO A 944 -6.80 -39.39 19.64
N THR A 945 -7.52 -38.51 18.92
CA THR A 945 -8.98 -38.57 18.80
C THR A 945 -9.51 -39.74 17.95
N LEU A 946 -8.63 -40.44 17.22
CA LEU A 946 -8.99 -41.64 16.45
C LEU A 946 -9.14 -42.90 17.30
N GLY A 947 -8.59 -42.92 18.53
CA GLY A 947 -8.54 -44.12 19.38
C GLY A 947 -7.91 -45.32 18.65
N ASP A 948 -8.37 -46.54 18.95
CA ASP A 948 -7.88 -47.77 18.31
C ASP A 948 -8.52 -48.04 16.93
N ASN A 949 -9.30 -47.11 16.38
CA ASN A 949 -10.17 -47.34 15.22
C ASN A 949 -9.48 -47.08 13.86
N TYR A 950 -8.28 -47.64 13.68
CA TYR A 950 -7.50 -47.57 12.44
C TYR A 950 -6.61 -48.80 12.23
N GLN A 951 -6.17 -49.04 11.00
CA GLN A 951 -5.19 -50.08 10.68
C GLN A 951 -3.79 -49.47 10.69
N ILE A 952 -2.95 -49.84 11.65
CA ILE A 952 -1.60 -49.26 11.85
C ILE A 952 -0.72 -49.41 10.61
N GLU A 953 -0.86 -50.50 9.84
CA GLU A 953 -0.16 -50.72 8.58
C GLU A 953 -0.59 -49.72 7.50
N GLN A 954 -1.88 -49.39 7.45
CA GLN A 954 -2.43 -48.42 6.50
C GLN A 954 -1.99 -46.99 6.86
N VAL A 955 -2.03 -46.63 8.15
CA VAL A 955 -1.53 -45.33 8.64
C VAL A 955 -0.03 -45.20 8.38
N THR A 956 0.77 -46.19 8.78
CA THR A 956 2.23 -46.23 8.56
C THR A 956 2.56 -46.11 7.07
N ARG A 957 1.80 -46.80 6.20
CA ARG A 957 1.94 -46.69 4.74
C ARG A 957 1.64 -45.27 4.25
N CYS A 958 0.62 -44.59 4.77
CA CYS A 958 0.33 -43.20 4.42
C CYS A 958 1.43 -42.22 4.91
N ILE A 959 1.97 -42.40 6.13
CA ILE A 959 3.13 -41.63 6.62
C ILE A 959 4.34 -41.83 5.70
N HIS A 960 4.64 -43.08 5.32
CA HIS A 960 5.75 -43.41 4.43
C HIS A 960 5.59 -42.78 3.04
N ILE A 961 4.38 -42.82 2.47
CA ILE A 961 4.06 -42.16 1.19
C ILE A 961 4.20 -40.63 1.33
N ALA A 962 3.73 -40.04 2.44
CA ALA A 962 3.87 -38.60 2.68
C ALA A 962 5.34 -38.17 2.79
N LEU A 963 6.19 -38.95 3.46
CA LEU A 963 7.64 -38.70 3.54
C LEU A 963 8.32 -38.77 2.17
N LEU A 964 7.92 -39.72 1.30
CA LEU A 964 8.35 -39.75 -0.10
C LEU A 964 7.86 -38.54 -0.91
N CYS A 965 6.74 -37.91 -0.54
CA CYS A 965 6.25 -36.71 -1.21
C CYS A 965 7.02 -35.44 -0.81
N VAL A 966 7.52 -35.34 0.44
CA VAL A 966 8.22 -34.16 0.97
C VAL A 966 9.76 -34.22 0.87
N GLN A 967 10.29 -34.97 -0.10
CA GLN A 967 11.73 -35.08 -0.33
C GLN A 967 12.36 -33.74 -0.71
N ALA A 968 13.64 -33.56 -0.33
CA ALA A 968 14.37 -32.30 -0.52
C ALA A 968 14.52 -31.94 -2.00
N ASP A 969 15.07 -32.86 -2.80
CA ASP A 969 15.04 -32.77 -4.26
C ASP A 969 13.61 -33.01 -4.77
N HIS A 970 13.25 -32.35 -5.86
CA HIS A 970 11.97 -32.58 -6.53
C HIS A 970 12.01 -33.82 -7.46
N ALA A 971 13.20 -34.26 -7.88
CA ALA A 971 13.38 -35.46 -8.70
C ALA A 971 13.11 -36.77 -7.93
N ASP A 972 13.35 -36.80 -6.62
CA ASP A 972 13.11 -37.97 -5.76
C ASP A 972 11.62 -38.18 -5.42
N ARG A 973 10.77 -37.18 -5.68
CA ARG A 973 9.34 -37.22 -5.34
C ARG A 973 8.57 -38.12 -6.32
N PRO A 974 7.74 -39.07 -5.84
CA PRO A 974 6.98 -39.95 -6.71
C PRO A 974 5.87 -39.17 -7.43
N LYS A 975 5.75 -39.33 -8.75
CA LYS A 975 4.68 -38.72 -9.54
C LYS A 975 3.30 -39.15 -9.03
N ILE A 976 2.31 -38.26 -9.08
CA ILE A 976 0.98 -38.47 -8.48
C ILE A 976 0.24 -39.72 -8.97
N CYS A 977 0.50 -40.18 -10.20
CA CYS A 977 -0.02 -41.46 -10.70
C CYS A 977 0.56 -42.69 -9.96
N LYS A 978 1.84 -42.63 -9.56
CA LYS A 978 2.48 -43.65 -8.73
C LYS A 978 2.00 -43.57 -7.29
N ILE A 979 1.79 -42.37 -6.73
CA ILE A 979 1.18 -42.15 -5.41
C ILE A 979 -0.20 -42.81 -5.33
N ASN A 980 -1.11 -42.54 -6.28
CA ASN A 980 -2.43 -43.18 -6.33
C ASN A 980 -2.33 -44.72 -6.38
N SER A 981 -1.36 -45.26 -7.12
CA SER A 981 -1.09 -46.71 -7.15
C SER A 981 -0.58 -47.24 -5.80
N MET A 982 0.28 -46.48 -5.11
CA MET A 982 0.85 -46.83 -3.80
C MET A 982 -0.22 -46.83 -2.70
N LEU A 983 -1.15 -45.87 -2.71
CA LEU A 983 -2.31 -45.83 -1.81
C LEU A 983 -3.23 -47.03 -2.06
N THR A 984 -3.76 -47.15 -3.28
CA THR A 984 -4.78 -48.16 -3.63
C THR A 984 -4.28 -49.61 -3.65
N SER A 985 -2.97 -49.87 -3.61
CA SER A 985 -2.41 -51.22 -3.64
C SER A 985 -1.32 -51.44 -2.60
N SER A 986 -1.66 -52.16 -1.53
CA SER A 986 -0.73 -52.63 -0.48
C SER A 986 0.41 -53.52 -1.01
N LYS A 987 0.22 -54.18 -2.16
CA LYS A 987 1.21 -55.05 -2.81
C LYS A 987 2.39 -54.29 -3.43
N ILE A 988 2.29 -52.97 -3.59
CA ILE A 988 3.40 -52.17 -4.12
C ILE A 988 4.41 -51.88 -3.00
N SER A 989 5.61 -52.44 -3.14
CA SER A 989 6.77 -52.07 -2.31
C SER A 989 7.09 -50.58 -2.44
N LEU A 990 7.46 -49.93 -1.34
CA LEU A 990 7.81 -48.52 -1.28
C LEU A 990 9.33 -48.38 -1.10
N PRO A 991 10.01 -47.48 -1.84
CA PRO A 991 11.40 -47.14 -1.57
C PRO A 991 11.52 -46.45 -0.20
N ALA A 992 12.67 -46.54 0.46
CA ALA A 992 12.91 -45.81 1.70
C ALA A 992 13.04 -44.30 1.41
N PRO A 993 12.31 -43.40 2.10
CA PRO A 993 12.51 -41.97 1.98
C PRO A 993 13.87 -41.54 2.55
N HIS A 994 14.48 -40.53 1.93
CA HIS A 994 15.62 -39.80 2.48
C HIS A 994 15.14 -38.69 3.43
N GLU A 995 16.08 -38.08 4.15
CA GLU A 995 15.80 -37.00 5.11
C GLU A 995 15.22 -35.77 4.39
N PRO A 996 14.00 -35.28 4.77
CA PRO A 996 13.42 -34.10 4.17
C PRO A 996 14.28 -32.85 4.34
N GLY A 997 14.18 -31.91 3.39
CA GLY A 997 14.99 -30.69 3.38
C GLY A 997 14.81 -29.85 4.65
N PHE A 998 15.89 -29.69 5.43
CA PHE A 998 15.86 -28.98 6.72
C PHE A 998 15.50 -27.50 6.57
N LEU A 999 14.22 -27.19 6.81
CA LEU A 999 13.68 -25.82 6.85
C LEU A 999 13.32 -25.40 8.28
N VAL A 1000 14.33 -25.42 9.16
CA VAL A 1000 14.60 -24.48 10.27
C VAL A 1000 15.89 -24.93 10.98
N PRO A 1001 16.83 -24.02 11.31
CA PRO A 1001 18.01 -24.37 12.08
C PRO A 1001 17.66 -24.60 13.56
N SER A 1002 18.06 -25.74 14.10
CA SER A 1002 18.03 -26.01 15.55
C SER A 1002 18.82 -24.94 16.30
N ARG A 1003 18.21 -24.35 17.35
CA ARG A 1003 18.96 -23.61 18.37
C ARG A 1003 19.74 -24.64 19.18
N ARG A 1004 21.06 -24.65 19.05
CA ARG A 1004 21.92 -25.22 20.10
C ARG A 1004 21.90 -24.26 21.30
N ALA A 1005 21.93 -24.84 22.50
CA ALA A 1005 22.17 -24.12 23.76
C ALA A 1005 23.61 -23.58 23.82
#